data_AF-A0A5P1EJW6-F1
#
_entry.id   AF-A0A5P1EJW6-F1
#
_cell.length_a   1.000
_cell.length_b   1.000
_cell.length_c   1.000
_cell.angle_alpha   90.00
_cell.angle_beta   90.00
_cell.angle_gamma   90.00
#
_symmetry.space_group_name_H-M   'P 1'
#
loop_
_entity.id
_entity.type
_entity.pdbx_description
1 polymer ?
#
loop_
_entity_poly.entity_id
_entity_poly.type
_entity_poly.pdbx_seq_one_letter_code
_entity_poly.pdbx_strand_id
1 'polypeptide(L)'
;MVVEQVKGVKVAGQDISVSSTSGSKPVSKDSIINLDHGDPTMFESFWRTMGGQGTVVIPGWQTMSYFSDVTNVCWFLEPDFALQIRRLHNLVGNAVADDRHIIVGTGSTQLFQAALYALSPSDATEPMSVVSAVPYYSSYSAVTDYLRSGLFKWAGDASAFTGDSYIEIICSPNNPDGYIKHPVLNSKKGKMVHDLAYYWPQYTAITGPADNDIMLFTVSKSTGHAGTRLGWALVKDREVAKRMTKFIELNTIGVSKDSQVRAAQILKVVSDGYELPVTDPAARLFDYGRRILGYRWERLREVAKTTGMFSLPEYESDHCNFIGQQTSANPAFAWLKCERDGIEDCENYLKSYKILTRSGKHFGVEAKYGDPETQDPVVYDKGVSYMFIQHNNVFLMTASRQNCNAASLLSFLHRVVDVLKHYFEELEEESLRDNFVVVYELLDEMMDYGYPQYTEARILSEFIKTDAYRMEVTQRPPMAVTNAVSWRSEGIRYKKNEVFLDVVESVNILVNSNGQIIRSDVVGALKMRTYLSGMPECKLGLNDRVLLEAQGRATKGKAIDLEDIKFHQCVRLARFENDRTISFIPPDGAFDLMNYRLTTQVKPLIWVEAQIERHSKSRIEIMVKAKSQFKERSTATSVEIEIPIPADAINPIVRTSMGSAAYAPEKDALIWKIKSFPGGKEYLSRAEFGLPSVPSEDSMPDKKAPIRVKFEIPYFTISGIQVRYLKIIEKSGYDASSVAQQLFVMAQA
;
A
#
# COMPACT_ATOMS: atom_id res chain seq x y z
N MET A 1 -11.37 -39.53 59.32
CA MET A 1 -10.63 -40.70 58.81
C MET A 1 -11.35 -41.10 57.53
N VAL A 2 -10.84 -41.00 56.30
CA VAL A 2 -9.50 -41.24 55.74
C VAL A 2 -9.37 -40.32 54.50
N VAL A 3 -8.59 -39.25 54.54
CA VAL A 3 -7.29 -39.01 53.85
C VAL A 3 -6.99 -39.89 52.63
N GLU A 4 -7.06 -39.31 51.42
CA GLU A 4 -6.11 -39.51 50.30
C GLU A 4 -6.26 -38.33 49.32
N GLN A 5 -5.48 -37.26 49.49
CA GLN A 5 -4.35 -36.89 48.63
C GLN A 5 -4.55 -37.13 47.12
N VAL A 6 -5.06 -36.12 46.42
CA VAL A 6 -4.63 -35.84 45.04
C VAL A 6 -3.85 -34.55 45.05
N LYS A 7 -2.54 -34.71 44.81
CA LYS A 7 -1.52 -33.66 44.72
C LYS A 7 -1.85 -32.70 43.58
N GLY A 8 -1.57 -31.43 43.85
CA GLY A 8 -1.82 -30.32 42.94
C GLY A 8 -1.10 -30.44 41.61
N VAL A 9 -1.83 -30.13 40.55
CA VAL A 9 -1.27 -29.57 39.32
C VAL A 9 -1.33 -28.05 39.51
N LYS A 10 -0.22 -27.45 39.92
CA LYS A 10 -0.02 -26.01 39.72
C LYS A 10 0.17 -25.82 38.21
N VAL A 11 -0.90 -25.50 37.50
CA VAL A 11 -0.76 -24.87 36.19
C VAL A 11 -0.15 -23.50 36.49
N ALA A 12 1.11 -23.33 36.11
CA ALA A 12 1.74 -22.02 36.05
C ALA A 12 1.02 -21.23 34.94
N GLY A 13 -0.12 -20.62 35.29
CA GLY A 13 -0.64 -19.50 34.53
C GLY A 13 0.39 -18.40 34.67
N GLN A 14 1.23 -18.24 33.66
CA GLN A 14 1.80 -16.91 33.43
C GLN A 14 0.59 -15.99 33.29
N ASP A 15 0.36 -15.14 34.29
CA ASP A 15 -0.42 -13.93 34.09
C ASP A 15 0.32 -13.16 33.01
N ILE A 16 -0.06 -13.39 31.76
CA ILE A 16 0.28 -12.51 30.66
C ILE A 16 -0.41 -11.22 31.05
N SER A 17 0.33 -10.30 31.67
CA SER A 17 -0.12 -8.92 31.75
C SER A 17 -0.28 -8.48 30.32
N VAL A 18 -1.51 -8.48 29.81
CA VAL A 18 -1.83 -7.87 28.53
C VAL A 18 -1.54 -6.39 28.75
N SER A 19 -0.34 -5.96 28.37
CA SER A 19 0.02 -4.55 28.40
C SER A 19 -1.04 -3.81 27.62
N SER A 20 -1.46 -2.66 28.13
CA SER A 20 -2.29 -1.71 27.38
C SER A 20 -1.79 -1.64 25.93
N THR A 21 -2.71 -1.60 24.97
CA THR A 21 -2.39 -1.16 23.60
C THR A 21 -2.08 0.34 23.61
N SER A 22 -1.19 0.81 24.50
CA SER A 22 -0.69 2.17 24.53
C SER A 22 0.42 2.24 23.48
N GLY A 23 0.00 2.40 22.23
CA GLY A 23 0.85 2.50 21.04
C GLY A 23 1.62 3.81 20.94
N SER A 24 2.25 4.31 22.00
CA SER A 24 3.20 5.42 21.87
C SER A 24 4.48 5.11 22.64
N LYS A 25 5.50 4.67 21.88
CA LYS A 25 6.89 4.65 22.35
C LYS A 25 7.32 6.09 22.71
N PRO A 26 8.23 6.30 23.67
CA PRO A 26 8.77 7.63 23.94
C PRO A 26 9.33 8.24 22.66
N VAL A 27 8.91 9.48 22.35
CA VAL A 27 9.31 10.20 21.14
C VAL A 27 10.79 10.56 21.25
N SER A 28 11.63 9.82 20.54
CA SER A 28 13.03 10.18 20.27
C SER A 28 13.12 11.10 19.05
N LYS A 29 14.28 11.74 18.82
CA LYS A 29 14.55 12.50 17.59
C LYS A 29 14.39 11.69 16.30
N ASP A 30 14.43 10.36 16.40
CA ASP A 30 14.28 9.47 15.25
C ASP A 30 12.88 8.89 15.09
N SER A 31 11.96 9.17 16.02
CA SER A 31 10.62 8.60 16.02
C SER A 31 9.76 9.20 14.92
N ILE A 32 9.00 8.34 14.24
CA ILE A 32 7.95 8.77 13.32
C ILE A 32 6.73 9.15 14.15
N ILE A 33 6.25 10.39 13.98
CA ILE A 33 5.01 10.85 14.60
C ILE A 33 3.88 10.50 13.64
N ASN A 34 3.09 9.47 13.98
CA ASN A 34 1.95 9.07 13.16
C ASN A 34 0.66 9.73 13.63
N LEU A 35 0.14 10.66 12.83
CA LEU A 35 -1.12 11.39 13.05
C LEU A 35 -2.18 11.05 11.99
N ASP A 36 -1.98 10.02 11.17
CA ASP A 36 -2.94 9.64 10.11
C ASP A 36 -4.27 9.11 10.68
N HIS A 37 -4.26 8.55 11.88
CA HIS A 37 -5.42 7.89 12.47
C HIS A 37 -6.04 8.68 13.62
N GLY A 38 -7.36 8.86 13.58
CA GLY A 38 -8.16 9.42 14.67
C GLY A 38 -8.42 8.44 15.81
N ASP A 39 -7.36 7.83 16.35
CA ASP A 39 -7.43 6.91 17.48
C ASP A 39 -7.54 7.68 18.81
N PRO A 40 -8.65 7.56 19.55
CA PRO A 40 -8.96 8.42 20.69
C PRO A 40 -8.28 7.96 22.00
N THR A 41 -7.03 7.49 21.92
CA THR A 41 -6.24 7.02 23.08
C THR A 41 -5.97 8.11 24.13
N MET A 42 -6.22 9.38 23.81
CA MET A 42 -6.13 10.49 24.78
C MET A 42 -7.03 10.31 26.01
N PHE A 43 -8.10 9.51 25.93
CA PHE A 43 -8.98 9.23 27.08
C PHE A 43 -8.47 8.11 27.98
N GLU A 44 -7.38 7.41 27.61
CA GLU A 44 -6.88 6.26 28.36
C GLU A 44 -6.54 6.63 29.81
N SER A 45 -5.86 7.77 30.05
CA SER A 45 -5.50 8.16 31.41
C SER A 45 -6.73 8.48 32.27
N PHE A 46 -7.81 9.00 31.68
CA PHE A 46 -9.07 9.20 32.40
C PHE A 46 -9.65 7.85 32.83
N TRP A 47 -9.70 6.88 31.92
CA TRP A 47 -10.24 5.54 32.22
C TRP A 47 -9.37 4.73 33.16
N ARG A 48 -8.06 4.97 33.22
CA ARG A 48 -7.19 4.41 34.25
C ARG A 48 -7.56 4.92 35.64
N THR A 49 -7.87 6.22 35.77
CA THR A 49 -8.35 6.80 37.03
C THR A 49 -9.74 6.27 37.41
N MET A 50 -10.63 6.13 36.43
CA MET A 50 -12.00 5.62 36.62
C MET A 50 -12.09 4.09 36.56
N GLY A 51 -10.97 3.36 36.60
CA GLY A 51 -10.92 1.93 36.27
C GLY A 51 -11.81 1.07 37.16
N GLY A 52 -11.90 1.41 38.45
CA GLY A 52 -12.79 0.73 39.39
C GLY A 52 -14.26 0.86 39.00
N GLN A 53 -14.73 2.08 38.71
CA GLN A 53 -16.12 2.32 38.29
C GLN A 53 -16.40 1.78 36.88
N GLY A 54 -15.40 1.78 35.99
CA GLY A 54 -15.51 1.26 34.63
C GLY A 54 -15.40 -0.26 34.50
N THR A 55 -15.13 -0.97 35.59
CA THR A 55 -14.99 -2.44 35.57
C THR A 55 -16.34 -3.12 35.36
N VAL A 56 -16.35 -4.16 34.51
CA VAL A 56 -17.52 -5.01 34.26
C VAL A 56 -17.11 -6.46 34.47
N VAL A 57 -17.96 -7.22 35.18
CA VAL A 57 -17.86 -8.66 35.30
C VAL A 57 -19.08 -9.26 34.59
N ILE A 58 -18.83 -10.02 33.53
CA ILE A 58 -19.88 -10.73 32.78
C ILE A 58 -19.78 -12.22 33.17
N PRO A 59 -20.71 -12.77 33.97
CA PRO A 59 -20.76 -14.20 34.25
C PRO A 59 -20.89 -15.00 32.96
N GLY A 60 -20.23 -16.16 32.86
CA GLY A 60 -20.21 -16.95 31.62
C GLY A 60 -21.57 -17.48 31.15
N TRP A 61 -22.61 -17.40 31.98
CA TRP A 61 -23.99 -17.75 31.63
C TRP A 61 -24.84 -16.53 31.24
N GLN A 62 -24.36 -15.31 31.49
CA GLN A 62 -25.06 -14.09 31.10
C GLN A 62 -25.04 -13.95 29.58
N THR A 63 -26.11 -13.42 29.00
CA THR A 63 -26.19 -13.07 27.57
C THR A 63 -25.99 -14.21 26.56
N MET A 64 -26.23 -15.48 26.94
CA MET A 64 -26.13 -16.64 26.02
C MET A 64 -27.14 -16.65 24.86
N SER A 65 -28.31 -16.02 25.03
CA SER A 65 -29.36 -15.96 23.99
C SER A 65 -29.00 -14.96 22.88
N TYR A 66 -29.43 -15.23 21.64
CA TYR A 66 -29.39 -14.25 20.56
C TYR A 66 -30.25 -13.01 20.86
N PHE A 67 -31.41 -13.20 21.51
CA PHE A 67 -32.39 -12.14 21.73
C PHE A 67 -32.10 -11.35 23.01
N SER A 68 -32.22 -10.03 22.95
CA SER A 68 -32.13 -9.12 24.10
C SER A 68 -33.51 -8.65 24.53
N ASP A 69 -34.29 -8.14 23.58
CA ASP A 69 -35.69 -7.73 23.79
C ASP A 69 -36.48 -7.93 22.50
N VAL A 70 -37.28 -9.00 22.45
CA VAL A 70 -38.09 -9.35 21.27
C VAL A 70 -39.22 -8.37 20.97
N THR A 71 -39.53 -7.47 21.91
CA THR A 71 -40.56 -6.44 21.70
C THR A 71 -40.00 -5.19 21.01
N ASN A 72 -38.68 -5.05 21.00
CA ASN A 72 -37.98 -3.93 20.38
C ASN A 72 -37.80 -4.15 18.86
N VAL A 73 -37.83 -3.07 18.08
CA VAL A 73 -37.50 -3.10 16.64
C VAL A 73 -36.07 -3.61 16.41
N CYS A 74 -35.15 -3.27 17.31
CA CYS A 74 -33.80 -3.80 17.35
C CYS A 74 -33.72 -4.91 18.41
N TRP A 75 -34.09 -6.14 18.05
CA TRP A 75 -34.30 -7.22 19.01
C TRP A 75 -33.04 -7.70 19.76
N PHE A 76 -31.86 -7.34 19.25
CA PHE A 76 -30.54 -7.59 19.86
C PHE A 76 -29.97 -6.38 20.62
N LEU A 77 -30.76 -5.32 20.83
CA LEU A 77 -30.38 -4.18 21.66
C LEU A 77 -30.57 -4.52 23.15
N GLU A 78 -29.51 -4.42 23.95
CA GLU A 78 -29.60 -4.61 25.39
C GLU A 78 -30.36 -3.43 26.04
N PRO A 79 -31.40 -3.69 26.86
CA PRO A 79 -32.23 -2.65 27.47
C PRO A 79 -31.44 -1.63 28.30
N ASP A 80 -30.46 -2.11 29.08
CA ASP A 80 -29.61 -1.25 29.90
C ASP A 80 -28.75 -0.31 29.03
N PHE A 81 -28.28 -0.78 27.88
CA PHE A 81 -27.54 0.06 26.95
C PHE A 81 -28.44 1.15 26.35
N ALA A 82 -29.66 0.79 25.95
CA ALA A 82 -30.66 1.74 25.45
C ALA A 82 -30.99 2.82 26.49
N LEU A 83 -31.11 2.43 27.77
CA LEU A 83 -31.33 3.36 28.88
C LEU A 83 -30.17 4.35 29.03
N GLN A 84 -28.92 3.86 29.04
CA GLN A 84 -27.75 4.72 29.20
C GLN A 84 -27.51 5.64 28.00
N ILE A 85 -27.89 5.22 26.78
CA ILE A 85 -27.88 6.12 25.60
C ILE A 85 -28.80 7.32 25.82
N ARG A 86 -30.06 7.09 26.20
CA ARG A 86 -31.03 8.17 26.42
C ARG A 86 -30.60 9.08 27.56
N ARG A 87 -30.17 8.49 28.68
CA ARG A 87 -29.65 9.24 29.83
C ARG A 87 -28.49 10.16 29.43
N LEU A 88 -27.52 9.63 28.66
CA LEU A 88 -26.38 10.41 28.21
C LEU A 88 -26.79 11.58 27.30
N HIS A 89 -27.69 11.35 26.34
CA HIS A 89 -28.17 12.43 25.45
C HIS A 89 -28.99 13.48 26.20
N ASN A 90 -29.80 13.08 27.18
CA ASN A 90 -30.56 14.01 28.02
C ASN A 90 -29.65 14.83 28.94
N LEU A 91 -28.60 14.21 29.49
CA LEU A 91 -27.58 14.90 30.28
C LEU A 91 -26.82 15.94 29.44
N VAL A 92 -26.38 15.55 28.24
CA VAL A 92 -25.57 16.43 27.38
C VAL A 92 -26.43 17.49 26.67
N GLY A 93 -27.67 17.16 26.35
CA GLY A 93 -28.57 17.99 25.56
C GLY A 93 -28.18 18.09 24.08
N ASN A 94 -27.44 17.12 23.55
CA ASN A 94 -26.94 17.14 22.17
C ASN A 94 -27.86 16.43 21.14
N ALA A 95 -28.83 15.63 21.55
CA ALA A 95 -29.75 14.98 20.61
C ALA A 95 -31.09 14.67 21.25
N VAL A 96 -32.15 14.71 20.44
CA VAL A 96 -33.47 14.17 20.83
C VAL A 96 -33.44 12.65 20.72
N ALA A 97 -33.59 11.94 21.84
CA ALA A 97 -33.45 10.48 21.91
C ALA A 97 -34.68 9.72 22.45
N ASP A 98 -35.55 10.37 23.22
CA ASP A 98 -36.62 9.68 23.96
C ASP A 98 -37.72 9.11 23.04
N ASP A 99 -38.05 9.80 21.96
CA ASP A 99 -39.05 9.43 20.95
C ASP A 99 -38.42 8.84 19.67
N ARG A 100 -37.20 8.29 19.77
CA ARG A 100 -36.48 7.66 18.66
C ARG A 100 -36.35 6.15 18.83
N HIS A 101 -36.31 5.46 17.70
CA HIS A 101 -35.89 4.06 17.64
C HIS A 101 -34.37 3.98 17.70
N ILE A 102 -33.84 3.17 18.62
CA ILE A 102 -32.40 2.97 18.78
C ILE A 102 -32.00 1.70 18.04
N ILE A 103 -31.08 1.83 17.08
CA ILE A 103 -30.46 0.69 16.38
C ILE A 103 -29.00 0.61 16.78
N VAL A 104 -28.54 -0.53 17.31
CA VAL A 104 -27.13 -0.74 17.68
C VAL A 104 -26.39 -1.41 16.52
N GLY A 105 -25.12 -1.03 16.30
CA GLY A 105 -24.26 -1.62 15.29
C GLY A 105 -22.81 -1.75 15.75
N THR A 106 -22.05 -2.56 15.02
CA THR A 106 -20.62 -2.82 15.23
C THR A 106 -19.79 -1.60 14.78
N GLY A 107 -19.92 -0.52 15.54
CA GLY A 107 -19.44 0.82 15.21
C GLY A 107 -20.42 1.60 14.31
N SER A 108 -20.23 2.91 14.22
CA SER A 108 -21.01 3.76 13.31
C SER A 108 -20.83 3.37 11.84
N THR A 109 -19.72 2.71 11.48
CA THR A 109 -19.47 2.21 10.12
C THR A 109 -20.50 1.19 9.65
N GLN A 110 -20.91 0.23 10.51
CA GLN A 110 -21.95 -0.73 10.15
C GLN A 110 -23.32 -0.04 10.05
N LEU A 111 -23.60 0.91 10.95
CA LEU A 111 -24.84 1.69 10.95
C LEU A 111 -24.96 2.59 9.73
N PHE A 112 -23.86 3.16 9.26
CA PHE A 112 -23.77 3.90 8.02
C PHE A 112 -24.25 3.04 6.85
N GLN A 113 -23.70 1.83 6.68
CA GLN A 113 -24.14 0.90 5.63
C GLN A 113 -25.60 0.46 5.82
N ALA A 114 -26.03 0.24 7.07
CA ALA A 114 -27.42 -0.09 7.38
C ALA A 114 -28.38 1.03 6.95
N ALA A 115 -28.01 2.30 7.17
CA ALA A 115 -28.78 3.46 6.75
C ALA A 115 -28.85 3.56 5.22
N LEU A 116 -27.73 3.35 4.51
CA LEU A 116 -27.72 3.32 3.04
C LEU A 116 -28.66 2.23 2.51
N TYR A 117 -28.57 1.02 3.05
CA TYR A 117 -29.45 -0.09 2.70
C TYR A 117 -30.93 0.22 2.98
N ALA A 118 -31.23 0.85 4.12
CA ALA A 118 -32.60 1.15 4.53
C ALA A 118 -33.25 2.29 3.74
N LEU A 119 -32.45 3.26 3.29
CA LEU A 119 -32.93 4.40 2.50
C LEU A 119 -33.02 4.12 1.00
N SER A 120 -32.26 3.14 0.51
CA SER A 120 -32.25 2.79 -0.91
C SER A 120 -33.49 1.99 -1.31
N PRO A 121 -34.13 2.25 -2.46
CA PRO A 121 -35.25 1.45 -2.95
C PRO A 121 -34.74 0.10 -3.44
N SER A 122 -35.47 -0.98 -3.16
CA SER A 122 -35.11 -2.33 -3.63
C SER A 122 -35.51 -2.61 -5.08
N ASP A 123 -36.38 -1.78 -5.64
CA ASP A 123 -37.02 -1.89 -6.95
C ASP A 123 -36.56 -0.80 -7.94
N ALA A 124 -35.60 0.05 -7.54
CA ALA A 124 -35.06 1.07 -8.42
C ALA A 124 -34.23 0.46 -9.55
N THR A 125 -34.38 1.03 -10.76
CA THR A 125 -33.59 0.63 -11.94
C THR A 125 -32.12 1.06 -11.85
N GLU A 126 -31.83 2.07 -11.04
CA GLU A 126 -30.50 2.64 -10.84
C GLU A 126 -30.18 2.72 -9.35
N PRO A 127 -28.92 2.47 -8.94
CA PRO A 127 -28.50 2.63 -7.56
C PRO A 127 -28.67 4.08 -7.05
N MET A 128 -29.12 4.22 -5.82
CA MET A 128 -29.29 5.52 -5.16
C MET A 128 -27.94 6.22 -4.99
N SER A 129 -27.86 7.49 -5.41
CA SER A 129 -26.63 8.27 -5.33
C SER A 129 -26.35 8.70 -3.89
N VAL A 130 -25.15 8.42 -3.38
CA VAL A 130 -24.70 8.81 -2.04
C VAL A 130 -23.69 9.94 -2.18
N VAL A 131 -23.96 11.08 -1.54
CA VAL A 131 -23.16 12.30 -1.65
C VAL A 131 -22.81 12.87 -0.29
N SER A 132 -21.74 13.65 -0.20
CA SER A 132 -21.38 14.41 1.01
C SER A 132 -20.65 15.68 0.60
N ALA A 133 -20.89 16.78 1.32
CA ALA A 133 -20.27 18.06 1.01
C ALA A 133 -18.76 18.04 1.30
N VAL A 134 -17.93 18.48 0.35
CA VAL A 134 -16.47 18.56 0.53
C VAL A 134 -16.08 19.66 1.54
N PRO A 135 -15.06 19.45 2.40
CA PRO A 135 -14.39 18.18 2.64
C PRO A 135 -15.26 17.23 3.48
N TYR A 136 -15.24 15.94 3.18
CA TYR A 136 -16.02 14.91 3.87
C TYR A 136 -15.14 13.80 4.45
N TYR A 137 -15.66 13.01 5.40
CA TYR A 137 -14.90 11.93 6.02
C TYR A 137 -14.34 10.96 4.97
N SER A 138 -13.03 10.76 5.03
CA SER A 138 -12.25 10.04 4.02
C SER A 138 -12.71 8.62 3.69
N SER A 139 -13.48 7.98 4.57
CA SER A 139 -13.94 6.61 4.36
C SER A 139 -15.33 6.52 3.74
N TYR A 140 -16.09 7.61 3.56
CA TYR A 140 -17.45 7.51 3.01
C TYR A 140 -17.48 6.92 1.61
N SER A 141 -16.64 7.41 0.69
CA SER A 141 -16.56 6.87 -0.67
C SER A 141 -16.15 5.40 -0.66
N ALA A 142 -15.06 5.08 0.04
CA ALA A 142 -14.51 3.73 0.12
C ALA A 142 -15.53 2.75 0.72
N VAL A 143 -16.21 3.09 1.82
CA VAL A 143 -17.18 2.22 2.49
C VAL A 143 -18.47 2.05 1.67
N THR A 144 -18.89 3.09 0.94
CA THR A 144 -20.07 3.04 0.06
C THR A 144 -19.83 2.08 -1.10
N ASP A 145 -18.69 2.20 -1.79
CA ASP A 145 -18.43 1.43 -3.01
C ASP A 145 -17.76 0.07 -2.74
N TYR A 146 -17.31 -0.20 -1.52
CA TYR A 146 -16.60 -1.44 -1.16
C TYR A 146 -17.34 -2.70 -1.59
N LEU A 147 -18.64 -2.77 -1.34
CA LEU A 147 -19.48 -3.93 -1.67
C LEU A 147 -20.08 -3.87 -3.08
N ARG A 148 -19.86 -2.78 -3.83
CA ARG A 148 -20.46 -2.53 -5.15
C ARG A 148 -21.97 -2.85 -5.17
N SER A 149 -22.68 -2.27 -4.20
CA SER A 149 -24.11 -2.52 -4.00
C SER A 149 -24.93 -2.16 -5.25
N GLY A 150 -25.89 -3.01 -5.62
CA GLY A 150 -26.91 -2.64 -6.61
C GLY A 150 -27.92 -1.61 -6.11
N LEU A 151 -27.91 -1.30 -4.80
CA LEU A 151 -28.88 -0.41 -4.16
C LEU A 151 -28.40 1.04 -4.09
N PHE A 152 -27.10 1.27 -3.95
CA PHE A 152 -26.51 2.60 -3.77
C PHE A 152 -25.09 2.67 -4.35
N LYS A 153 -24.68 3.87 -4.74
CA LYS A 153 -23.34 4.17 -5.30
C LYS A 153 -22.83 5.52 -4.81
N TRP A 154 -21.52 5.67 -4.63
CA TRP A 154 -20.92 6.97 -4.36
C TRP A 154 -21.08 7.91 -5.57
N ALA A 155 -21.45 9.17 -5.31
CA ALA A 155 -21.71 10.18 -6.33
C ALA A 155 -20.95 11.50 -6.10
N GLY A 156 -20.05 11.55 -5.11
CA GLY A 156 -19.12 12.67 -4.91
C GLY A 156 -19.66 13.82 -4.07
N ASP A 157 -19.23 15.03 -4.40
CA ASP A 157 -19.55 16.26 -3.67
C ASP A 157 -21.04 16.61 -3.77
N ALA A 158 -21.69 16.74 -2.62
CA ALA A 158 -23.09 17.18 -2.55
C ALA A 158 -23.30 18.56 -3.20
N SER A 159 -22.31 19.46 -3.13
CA SER A 159 -22.43 20.82 -3.68
C SER A 159 -22.44 20.86 -5.21
N ALA A 160 -21.83 19.85 -5.85
CA ALA A 160 -21.75 19.71 -7.31
C ALA A 160 -22.81 18.75 -7.88
N PHE A 161 -23.63 18.12 -7.02
CA PHE A 161 -24.60 17.12 -7.43
C PHE A 161 -25.88 17.74 -8.00
N THR A 162 -26.31 17.27 -9.17
CA THR A 162 -27.46 17.83 -9.90
C THR A 162 -28.69 16.91 -9.91
N GLY A 163 -28.65 15.76 -9.24
CA GLY A 163 -29.75 14.79 -9.23
C GLY A 163 -30.82 15.07 -8.15
N ASP A 164 -32.05 14.60 -8.40
CA ASP A 164 -33.16 14.80 -7.45
C ASP A 164 -33.25 13.73 -6.35
N SER A 165 -32.71 12.54 -6.58
CA SER A 165 -32.81 11.39 -5.67
C SER A 165 -31.43 10.99 -5.17
N TYR A 166 -31.20 11.17 -3.87
CA TYR A 166 -29.89 10.97 -3.26
C TYR A 166 -30.02 10.65 -1.77
N ILE A 167 -28.93 10.13 -1.20
CA ILE A 167 -28.67 10.11 0.23
C ILE A 167 -27.52 11.08 0.49
N GLU A 168 -27.79 12.17 1.18
CA GLU A 168 -26.77 13.10 1.62
C GLU A 168 -26.27 12.70 3.01
N ILE A 169 -24.96 12.58 3.15
CA ILE A 169 -24.28 12.27 4.41
C ILE A 169 -23.73 13.58 4.98
N ILE A 170 -24.25 13.96 6.15
CA ILE A 170 -23.88 15.21 6.83
C ILE A 170 -23.08 14.84 8.08
N CYS A 171 -21.77 15.01 8.05
CA CYS A 171 -20.91 14.87 9.22
C CYS A 171 -20.87 16.20 9.97
N SER A 172 -21.32 16.25 11.23
CA SER A 172 -21.43 17.50 11.99
C SER A 172 -21.19 17.29 13.49
N PRO A 173 -20.13 17.85 14.11
CA PRO A 173 -18.99 18.51 13.50
C PRO A 173 -18.31 17.64 12.45
N ASN A 174 -17.86 18.27 11.39
CA ASN A 174 -17.35 17.59 10.22
C ASN A 174 -15.94 17.04 10.43
N ASN A 175 -15.63 15.96 9.70
CA ASN A 175 -14.29 15.39 9.60
C ASN A 175 -13.79 15.66 8.18
N PRO A 176 -12.78 16.52 7.99
CA PRO A 176 -11.70 16.81 8.95
C PRO A 176 -11.77 18.18 9.64
N ASP A 177 -12.53 19.13 9.11
CA ASP A 177 -12.41 20.55 9.45
C ASP A 177 -13.09 20.97 10.75
N GLY A 178 -13.94 20.13 11.34
CA GLY A 178 -14.60 20.37 12.61
C GLY A 178 -15.73 21.41 12.57
N TYR A 179 -16.13 21.88 11.39
CA TYR A 179 -17.25 22.81 11.27
C TYR A 179 -18.59 22.10 11.46
N ILE A 180 -19.57 22.82 12.03
CA ILE A 180 -20.96 22.39 12.00
C ILE A 180 -21.44 22.48 10.54
N LYS A 181 -21.86 21.34 9.98
CA LYS A 181 -22.42 21.24 8.63
C LYS A 181 -23.93 21.08 8.68
N HIS A 182 -24.58 21.57 7.64
CA HIS A 182 -26.00 21.41 7.35
C HIS A 182 -26.15 20.78 5.96
N PRO A 183 -27.31 20.18 5.65
CA PRO A 183 -27.61 19.69 4.32
C PRO A 183 -27.44 20.81 3.27
N VAL A 184 -26.75 20.48 2.17
CA VAL A 184 -26.51 21.38 1.04
C VAL A 184 -27.61 21.23 -0.01
N LEU A 185 -28.17 20.03 -0.16
CA LEU A 185 -29.19 19.73 -1.15
C LEU A 185 -30.59 19.80 -0.53
N ASN A 186 -31.58 20.29 -1.31
CA ASN A 186 -32.95 20.56 -0.81
C ASN A 186 -34.05 19.87 -1.64
N SER A 187 -33.78 18.69 -2.20
CA SER A 187 -34.81 17.91 -2.91
C SER A 187 -35.75 17.20 -1.93
N LYS A 188 -37.05 17.21 -2.24
CA LYS A 188 -38.06 16.43 -1.49
C LYS A 188 -37.85 14.91 -1.58
N LYS A 189 -37.15 14.43 -2.61
CA LYS A 189 -36.79 13.01 -2.78
C LYS A 189 -35.46 12.66 -2.13
N GLY A 190 -34.68 13.67 -1.71
CA GLY A 190 -33.44 13.50 -0.98
C GLY A 190 -33.68 12.88 0.39
N LYS A 191 -32.74 12.05 0.83
CA LYS A 191 -32.68 11.48 2.18
C LYS A 191 -31.41 11.97 2.87
N MET A 192 -31.47 12.14 4.18
CA MET A 192 -30.36 12.69 4.95
C MET A 192 -29.95 11.72 6.05
N VAL A 193 -28.64 11.50 6.19
CA VAL A 193 -28.05 10.77 7.31
C VAL A 193 -27.07 11.70 8.01
N HIS A 194 -27.34 12.00 9.27
CA HIS A 194 -26.47 12.86 10.07
C HIS A 194 -25.48 12.01 10.87
N ASP A 195 -24.20 12.08 10.52
CA ASP A 195 -23.12 11.48 11.29
C ASP A 195 -22.64 12.46 12.36
N LEU A 196 -23.07 12.21 13.60
CA LEU A 196 -22.84 13.06 14.76
C LEU A 196 -21.79 12.46 15.71
N ALA A 197 -20.85 11.67 15.16
CA ALA A 197 -19.79 11.05 15.93
C ALA A 197 -19.00 12.05 16.81
N TYR A 198 -18.84 13.30 16.36
CA TYR A 198 -18.11 14.35 17.05
C TYR A 198 -19.00 15.39 17.77
N TYR A 199 -20.33 15.23 17.78
CA TYR A 199 -21.22 16.22 18.40
C TYR A 199 -21.29 16.06 19.92
N TRP A 200 -20.16 16.29 20.57
CA TRP A 200 -19.95 16.16 22.01
C TRP A 200 -19.19 17.38 22.57
N PRO A 201 -19.39 17.74 23.86
CA PRO A 201 -18.85 18.99 24.42
C PRO A 201 -17.33 19.14 24.37
N GLN A 202 -16.59 18.03 24.26
CA GLN A 202 -15.13 18.04 24.12
C GLN A 202 -14.66 18.55 22.76
N TYR A 203 -15.46 18.44 21.71
CA TYR A 203 -15.07 18.82 20.34
C TYR A 203 -15.69 20.15 19.91
N THR A 204 -16.93 20.41 20.31
CA THR A 204 -17.69 21.60 19.89
C THR A 204 -18.63 22.09 20.99
N ALA A 205 -19.10 23.33 20.87
CA ALA A 205 -20.22 23.82 21.66
C ALA A 205 -21.51 23.05 21.33
N ILE A 206 -22.27 22.68 22.38
CA ILE A 206 -23.61 22.12 22.23
C ILE A 206 -24.60 23.29 22.29
N THR A 207 -25.06 23.73 21.13
CA THR A 207 -25.99 24.86 20.98
C THR A 207 -27.45 24.45 21.09
N GLY A 208 -27.74 23.16 20.94
CA GLY A 208 -29.06 22.59 21.11
C GLY A 208 -29.11 21.10 20.74
N PRO A 209 -30.23 20.42 21.04
CA PRO A 209 -30.41 19.03 20.69
C PRO A 209 -30.60 18.88 19.17
N ALA A 210 -29.77 18.04 18.54
CA ALA A 210 -29.98 17.65 17.16
C ALA A 210 -31.27 16.83 17.03
N ASP A 211 -32.08 17.15 16.01
CA ASP A 211 -33.38 16.52 15.78
C ASP A 211 -33.57 16.10 14.31
N ASN A 212 -32.71 15.21 13.83
CA ASN A 212 -32.73 14.74 12.45
C ASN A 212 -33.32 13.34 12.31
N ASP A 213 -33.73 12.97 11.09
CA ASP A 213 -34.42 11.70 10.81
C ASP A 213 -33.59 10.46 11.16
N ILE A 214 -32.29 10.50 10.84
CA ILE A 214 -31.31 9.48 11.18
C ILE A 214 -30.07 10.18 11.73
N MET A 215 -29.72 9.88 12.96
CA MET A 215 -28.53 10.41 13.63
C MET A 215 -27.62 9.26 14.09
N LEU A 216 -26.35 9.26 13.66
CA LEU A 216 -25.38 8.23 13.97
C LEU A 216 -24.40 8.71 15.05
N PHE A 217 -24.14 7.85 16.04
CA PHE A 217 -23.21 8.09 17.13
C PHE A 217 -22.33 6.87 17.40
N THR A 218 -21.23 7.06 18.14
CA THR A 218 -20.32 5.97 18.50
C THR A 218 -19.64 6.18 19.84
N VAL A 219 -19.44 5.07 20.58
CA VAL A 219 -18.63 5.08 21.81
C VAL A 219 -17.18 5.46 21.55
N SER A 220 -16.71 5.29 20.30
CA SER A 220 -15.34 5.58 19.88
C SER A 220 -14.97 7.03 20.17
N LYS A 221 -15.80 7.97 19.72
CA LYS A 221 -15.51 9.40 19.81
C LYS A 221 -16.17 10.05 21.03
N SER A 222 -17.26 9.47 21.57
CA SER A 222 -17.84 9.98 22.81
C SER A 222 -17.01 9.64 24.04
N THR A 223 -16.38 8.45 24.08
CA THR A 223 -15.68 7.95 25.29
C THR A 223 -14.26 7.45 25.08
N GLY A 224 -13.79 7.31 23.84
CA GLY A 224 -12.45 6.79 23.55
C GLY A 224 -12.37 5.27 23.34
N HIS A 225 -13.49 4.55 23.45
CA HIS A 225 -13.52 3.09 23.35
C HIS A 225 -13.64 2.59 21.90
N ALA A 226 -12.74 3.02 21.02
CA ALA A 226 -12.80 2.67 19.60
C ALA A 226 -12.73 1.16 19.34
N GLY A 227 -11.95 0.42 20.14
CA GLY A 227 -11.82 -1.04 20.08
C GLY A 227 -13.04 -1.83 20.54
N THR A 228 -14.00 -1.21 21.26
CA THR A 228 -15.29 -1.86 21.59
C THR A 228 -16.17 -2.03 20.35
N ARG A 229 -15.84 -1.35 19.24
CA ARG A 229 -16.56 -1.43 17.96
C ARG A 229 -18.07 -1.29 18.15
N LEU A 230 -18.53 -0.24 18.82
CA LEU A 230 -19.95 -0.02 19.10
C LEU A 230 -20.44 1.37 18.67
N GLY A 231 -21.62 1.42 18.09
CA GLY A 231 -22.33 2.66 17.76
C GLY A 231 -23.83 2.48 17.86
N TRP A 232 -24.55 3.59 17.84
CA TRP A 232 -26.01 3.59 17.82
C TRP A 232 -26.53 4.62 16.82
N ALA A 233 -27.68 4.31 16.23
CA ALA A 233 -28.45 5.24 15.41
C ALA A 233 -29.74 5.58 16.16
N LEU A 234 -30.08 6.87 16.19
CA LEU A 234 -31.40 7.35 16.59
C LEU A 234 -32.21 7.60 15.31
N VAL A 235 -33.31 6.87 15.15
CA VAL A 235 -34.11 6.83 13.91
C VAL A 235 -35.54 7.25 14.23
N LYS A 236 -36.06 8.25 13.49
CA LYS A 236 -37.46 8.70 13.60
C LYS A 236 -38.43 7.68 13.02
N ASP A 237 -38.20 7.26 11.79
CA ASP A 237 -39.10 6.39 11.04
C ASP A 237 -38.95 4.91 11.46
N ARG A 238 -40.06 4.30 11.88
CA ARG A 238 -40.09 2.91 12.34
C ARG A 238 -39.76 1.89 11.23
N GLU A 239 -40.19 2.13 10.00
CA GLU A 239 -39.93 1.23 8.88
C GLU A 239 -38.47 1.33 8.42
N VAL A 240 -37.89 2.53 8.42
CA VAL A 240 -36.44 2.70 8.22
C VAL A 240 -35.67 1.97 9.32
N ALA A 241 -36.07 2.12 10.58
CA ALA A 241 -35.46 1.42 11.71
C ALA A 241 -35.51 -0.11 11.54
N LYS A 242 -36.66 -0.67 11.13
CA LYS A 242 -36.79 -2.11 10.83
C LYS A 242 -35.85 -2.54 9.69
N ARG A 243 -35.75 -1.77 8.62
CA ARG A 243 -34.85 -2.07 7.49
C ARG A 243 -33.38 -2.01 7.90
N MET A 244 -33.00 -1.05 8.74
CA MET A 244 -31.66 -0.99 9.33
C MET A 244 -31.38 -2.21 10.22
N THR A 245 -32.31 -2.59 11.11
CA THR A 245 -32.18 -3.83 11.89
C THR A 245 -32.02 -5.04 10.98
N LYS A 246 -32.81 -5.12 9.90
CA LYS A 246 -32.74 -6.25 8.97
C LYS A 246 -31.38 -6.37 8.28
N PHE A 247 -30.75 -5.24 7.92
CA PHE A 247 -29.38 -5.26 7.39
C PHE A 247 -28.40 -5.88 8.38
N ILE A 248 -28.47 -5.47 9.66
CA ILE A 248 -27.56 -5.97 10.70
C ILE A 248 -27.82 -7.44 11.01
N GLU A 249 -29.08 -7.87 11.00
CA GLU A 249 -29.47 -9.27 11.11
C GLU A 249 -28.83 -10.11 9.99
N LEU A 250 -28.90 -9.64 8.74
CA LEU A 250 -28.30 -10.32 7.59
C LEU A 250 -26.76 -10.29 7.62
N ASN A 251 -26.17 -9.22 8.16
CA ASN A 251 -24.73 -9.01 8.14
C ASN A 251 -24.00 -9.75 9.27
N THR A 252 -24.54 -9.72 10.49
CA THR A 252 -23.86 -10.26 11.69
C THR A 252 -24.81 -10.95 12.69
N ILE A 253 -26.11 -11.09 12.39
CA ILE A 253 -27.12 -11.65 13.32
C ILE A 253 -27.16 -10.85 14.64
N GLY A 254 -27.01 -9.53 14.55
CA GLY A 254 -26.97 -8.63 15.69
C GLY A 254 -25.56 -8.18 16.06
N VAL A 255 -25.38 -7.73 17.32
CA VAL A 255 -24.16 -7.10 17.82
C VAL A 255 -23.77 -7.75 19.16
N SER A 256 -22.46 -7.92 19.38
CA SER A 256 -21.90 -8.49 20.61
C SER A 256 -22.53 -7.88 21.86
N LYS A 257 -23.16 -8.73 22.68
CA LYS A 257 -23.78 -8.34 23.95
C LYS A 257 -22.74 -7.90 24.97
N ASP A 258 -21.58 -8.55 25.01
CA ASP A 258 -20.44 -8.14 25.84
C ASP A 258 -20.03 -6.69 25.57
N SER A 259 -20.00 -6.30 24.29
CA SER A 259 -19.68 -4.93 23.88
C SER A 259 -20.74 -3.94 24.34
N GLN A 260 -22.03 -4.32 24.27
CA GLN A 260 -23.15 -3.51 24.76
C GLN A 260 -23.16 -3.36 26.28
N VAL A 261 -22.97 -4.45 27.03
CA VAL A 261 -22.90 -4.43 28.50
C VAL A 261 -21.73 -3.57 28.97
N ARG A 262 -20.55 -3.75 28.34
CA ARG A 262 -19.37 -2.92 28.62
C ARG A 262 -19.64 -1.44 28.33
N ALA A 263 -20.25 -1.13 27.18
CA ALA A 263 -20.58 0.24 26.80
C ALA A 263 -21.62 0.86 27.73
N ALA A 264 -22.65 0.11 28.15
CA ALA A 264 -23.65 0.57 29.11
C ALA A 264 -22.99 1.01 30.42
N GLN A 265 -22.07 0.22 30.97
CA GLN A 265 -21.31 0.61 32.17
C GLN A 265 -20.48 1.87 31.93
N ILE A 266 -19.78 1.95 30.80
CA ILE A 266 -18.97 3.13 30.45
C ILE A 266 -19.85 4.39 30.38
N LEU A 267 -20.99 4.35 29.68
CA LEU A 267 -21.91 5.50 29.57
C LEU A 267 -22.55 5.86 30.92
N LYS A 268 -22.81 4.85 31.76
CA LYS A 268 -23.27 5.04 33.13
C LYS A 268 -22.24 5.81 33.96
N VAL A 269 -20.96 5.41 33.92
CA VAL A 269 -19.87 6.11 34.64
C VAL A 269 -19.74 7.56 34.18
N VAL A 270 -19.86 7.81 32.87
CA VAL A 270 -19.85 9.18 32.32
C VAL A 270 -21.00 9.99 32.91
N SER A 271 -22.22 9.45 32.89
CA SER A 271 -23.41 10.18 33.36
C SER A 271 -23.39 10.40 34.87
N ASP A 272 -22.98 9.38 35.64
CA ASP A 272 -22.82 9.43 37.09
C ASP A 272 -21.85 10.53 37.53
N GLY A 273 -20.77 10.78 36.77
CA GLY A 273 -19.79 11.84 37.07
C GLY A 273 -20.35 13.27 37.01
N TYR A 274 -21.52 13.47 36.41
CA TYR A 274 -22.22 14.76 36.38
C TYR A 274 -23.45 14.80 37.29
N GLU A 275 -24.19 13.69 37.38
CA GLU A 275 -25.46 13.64 38.09
C GLU A 275 -25.33 13.28 39.58
N LEU A 276 -24.31 12.48 39.98
CA LEU A 276 -24.17 12.06 41.37
C LEU A 276 -23.48 13.11 42.23
N PRO A 277 -23.75 13.15 43.55
CA PRO A 277 -23.17 14.12 44.48
C PRO A 277 -21.65 13.97 44.74
N VAL A 278 -20.93 13.12 44.00
CA VAL A 278 -19.50 12.87 44.21
C VAL A 278 -18.68 13.93 43.47
N THR A 279 -18.15 14.85 44.28
CA THR A 279 -17.54 16.15 43.93
C THR A 279 -16.06 16.05 43.52
N ASP A 280 -15.70 15.19 42.57
CA ASP A 280 -14.39 15.32 41.92
C ASP A 280 -14.57 15.72 40.45
N PRO A 281 -14.26 16.98 40.08
CA PRO A 281 -14.23 17.41 38.68
C PRO A 281 -13.33 16.53 37.80
N ALA A 282 -12.37 15.80 38.37
CA ALA A 282 -11.55 14.84 37.63
C ALA A 282 -12.34 13.62 37.12
N ALA A 283 -13.52 13.33 37.68
CA ALA A 283 -14.42 12.26 37.24
C ALA A 283 -15.30 12.66 36.03
N ARG A 284 -15.24 13.91 35.57
CA ARG A 284 -16.04 14.43 34.46
C ARG A 284 -15.31 14.27 33.13
N LEU A 285 -15.74 13.29 32.33
CA LEU A 285 -15.07 12.93 31.07
C LEU A 285 -15.00 14.09 30.08
N PHE A 286 -16.13 14.77 29.82
CA PHE A 286 -16.17 15.88 28.86
C PHE A 286 -15.33 17.08 29.32
N ASP A 287 -15.32 17.42 30.60
CA ASP A 287 -14.43 18.45 31.16
C ASP A 287 -12.95 18.07 30.98
N TYR A 288 -12.61 16.80 31.26
CA TYR A 288 -11.28 16.25 31.00
C TYR A 288 -10.90 16.38 29.50
N GLY A 289 -11.80 15.97 28.60
CA GLY A 289 -11.60 16.02 27.16
C GLY A 289 -11.37 17.45 26.65
N ARG A 290 -12.19 18.41 27.10
CA ARG A 290 -12.06 19.83 26.76
C ARG A 290 -10.73 20.41 27.20
N ARG A 291 -10.28 20.10 28.41
CA ARG A 291 -8.98 20.58 28.91
C ARG A 291 -7.82 20.07 28.05
N ILE A 292 -7.82 18.79 27.69
CA ILE A 292 -6.75 18.20 26.88
C ILE A 292 -6.79 18.73 25.44
N LEU A 293 -7.97 18.80 24.81
CA LEU A 293 -8.09 19.31 23.45
C LEU A 293 -7.80 20.81 23.37
N GLY A 294 -8.27 21.59 24.35
CA GLY A 294 -7.95 23.02 24.46
C GLY A 294 -6.44 23.26 24.57
N TYR A 295 -5.76 22.53 25.46
CA TYR A 295 -4.29 22.61 25.56
C TYR A 295 -3.59 22.23 24.25
N ARG A 296 -4.01 21.14 23.58
CA ARG A 296 -3.44 20.72 22.30
C ARG A 296 -3.63 21.77 21.21
N TRP A 297 -4.82 22.35 21.09
CA TRP A 297 -5.14 23.38 20.11
C TRP A 297 -4.41 24.69 20.39
N GLU A 298 -4.30 25.11 21.65
CA GLU A 298 -3.52 26.29 22.05
C GLU A 298 -2.06 26.15 21.62
N ARG A 299 -1.42 25.02 21.97
CA ARG A 299 -0.04 24.71 21.57
C ARG A 299 0.13 24.68 20.05
N LEU A 300 -0.82 24.10 19.33
CA LEU A 300 -0.75 23.98 17.88
C LEU A 300 -0.89 25.35 17.19
N ARG A 301 -1.83 26.19 17.66
CA ARG A 301 -2.04 27.55 17.15
C ARG A 301 -0.83 28.44 17.44
N GLU A 302 -0.20 28.30 18.60
CA GLU A 302 1.03 29.04 18.92
C GLU A 302 2.16 28.71 17.92
N VAL A 303 2.34 27.42 17.59
CA VAL A 303 3.34 26.96 16.61
C VAL A 303 3.00 27.44 15.19
N ALA A 304 1.74 27.32 14.76
CA ALA A 304 1.31 27.78 13.44
C ALA A 304 1.53 29.30 13.29
N LYS A 305 1.12 30.09 14.30
CA LYS A 305 1.29 31.54 14.32
C LYS A 305 2.75 31.98 14.34
N THR A 306 3.61 31.29 15.10
CA THR A 306 5.04 31.64 15.20
C THR A 306 5.78 31.40 13.89
N THR A 307 5.42 30.33 13.18
CA THR A 307 6.10 29.96 11.93
C THR A 307 5.56 30.71 10.73
N GLY A 308 4.27 31.08 10.72
CA GLY A 308 3.58 31.64 9.55
C GLY A 308 3.52 30.68 8.35
N MET A 309 3.99 29.44 8.50
CA MET A 309 4.07 28.45 7.44
C MET A 309 2.76 27.68 7.24
N PHE A 310 1.92 27.67 8.27
CA PHE A 310 0.68 26.92 8.29
C PHE A 310 -0.47 27.78 8.76
N SER A 311 -1.64 27.59 8.15
CA SER A 311 -2.91 28.09 8.66
C SER A 311 -3.73 26.94 9.24
N LEU A 312 -4.55 27.29 10.22
CA LEU A 312 -5.51 26.42 10.86
C LEU A 312 -6.89 27.08 10.75
N PRO A 313 -7.99 26.32 10.76
CA PRO A 313 -9.31 26.90 10.72
C PRO A 313 -9.58 27.68 12.00
N GLU A 314 -10.25 28.81 11.84
CA GLU A 314 -10.78 29.59 12.95
C GLU A 314 -12.24 29.19 13.19
N TYR A 315 -12.60 29.09 14.46
CA TYR A 315 -13.94 28.71 14.90
C TYR A 315 -14.50 29.85 15.73
N GLU A 316 -15.74 30.21 15.45
CA GLU A 316 -16.47 31.20 16.24
C GLU A 316 -16.73 30.68 17.66
N SER A 317 -16.93 31.62 18.58
CA SER A 317 -17.24 31.32 19.97
C SER A 317 -18.75 31.31 20.16
N ASP A 318 -19.28 30.15 20.54
CA ASP A 318 -20.71 29.95 20.76
C ASP A 318 -21.03 29.68 22.24
N HIS A 319 -22.26 30.02 22.65
CA HIS A 319 -22.75 29.62 23.97
C HIS A 319 -23.03 28.12 23.98
N CYS A 320 -22.34 27.38 24.84
CA CYS A 320 -22.54 25.95 25.01
C CYS A 320 -23.52 25.68 26.16
N ASN A 321 -24.70 25.15 25.85
CA ASN A 321 -25.77 24.88 26.82
C ASN A 321 -25.35 23.86 27.89
N PHE A 322 -24.49 22.91 27.53
CA PHE A 322 -24.00 21.89 28.48
C PHE A 322 -23.12 22.49 29.59
N ILE A 323 -22.28 23.47 29.25
CA ILE A 323 -21.36 24.10 30.22
C ILE A 323 -21.94 25.39 30.80
N GLY A 324 -22.85 26.05 30.09
CA GLY A 324 -23.42 27.34 30.47
C GLY A 324 -22.48 28.53 30.22
N GLN A 325 -21.51 28.40 29.31
CA GLN A 325 -20.55 29.47 28.99
C GLN A 325 -20.24 29.54 27.49
N GLN A 326 -19.66 30.67 27.05
CA GLN A 326 -19.10 30.77 25.70
C GLN A 326 -17.82 29.94 25.54
N THR A 327 -17.70 29.24 24.42
CA THR A 327 -16.54 28.41 24.09
C THR A 327 -16.37 28.34 22.58
N SER A 328 -15.11 28.39 22.12
CA SER A 328 -14.77 28.02 20.74
C SER A 328 -14.72 26.49 20.60
N ALA A 329 -14.92 26.01 19.37
CA ALA A 329 -14.70 24.60 19.05
C ALA A 329 -13.20 24.23 19.14
N ASN A 330 -12.94 23.01 19.60
CA ASN A 330 -11.62 22.38 19.61
C ASN A 330 -11.75 20.98 18.98
N PRO A 331 -11.82 20.89 17.64
CA PRO A 331 -12.13 19.64 16.95
C PRO A 331 -11.11 18.52 17.20
N ALA A 332 -11.52 17.30 16.86
CA ALA A 332 -10.67 16.12 17.03
C ALA A 332 -9.42 16.12 16.14
N PHE A 333 -9.46 16.85 15.01
CA PHE A 333 -8.37 16.95 14.04
C PHE A 333 -8.05 18.40 13.76
N ALA A 334 -6.79 18.65 13.40
CA ALA A 334 -6.35 19.93 12.88
C ALA A 334 -6.33 19.87 11.35
N TRP A 335 -7.24 20.60 10.70
CA TRP A 335 -7.24 20.73 9.25
C TRP A 335 -6.22 21.78 8.80
N LEU A 336 -4.97 21.32 8.72
CA LEU A 336 -3.81 22.17 8.46
C LEU A 336 -3.68 22.48 6.96
N LYS A 337 -3.52 23.76 6.62
CA LYS A 337 -3.13 24.18 5.27
C LYS A 337 -1.71 24.76 5.30
N CYS A 338 -0.88 24.33 4.36
CA CYS A 338 0.44 24.91 4.14
C CYS A 338 0.28 26.21 3.34
N GLU A 339 0.70 27.35 3.90
CA GLU A 339 0.53 28.69 3.28
C GLU A 339 1.82 29.22 2.62
N ARG A 340 2.93 28.50 2.77
CA ARG A 340 4.21 28.91 2.20
C ARG A 340 4.23 28.64 0.69
N ASP A 341 4.52 29.68 -0.10
CA ASP A 341 4.78 29.55 -1.53
C ASP A 341 5.85 28.47 -1.78
N GLY A 342 5.52 27.49 -2.63
CA GLY A 342 6.37 26.33 -2.95
C GLY A 342 6.09 25.04 -2.17
N ILE A 343 5.09 24.99 -1.27
CA ILE A 343 4.61 23.75 -0.65
C ILE A 343 3.24 23.37 -1.24
N GLU A 344 3.24 22.69 -2.39
CA GLU A 344 2.00 22.20 -3.03
C GLU A 344 1.47 20.92 -2.38
N ASP A 345 2.37 20.08 -1.84
CA ASP A 345 2.02 18.82 -1.16
C ASP A 345 2.37 18.87 0.33
N CYS A 346 1.40 19.30 1.13
CA CYS A 346 1.54 19.45 2.58
C CYS A 346 1.77 18.10 3.29
N GLU A 347 1.25 16.99 2.75
CA GLU A 347 1.44 15.65 3.32
C GLU A 347 2.90 15.20 3.14
N ASN A 348 3.42 15.29 1.92
CA ASN A 348 4.80 14.92 1.63
C ASN A 348 5.80 15.84 2.34
N TYR A 349 5.47 17.13 2.49
CA TYR A 349 6.26 18.05 3.28
C TYR A 349 6.36 17.59 4.75
N LEU A 350 5.23 17.34 5.42
CA LEU A 350 5.24 16.85 6.81
C LEU A 350 5.93 15.48 6.94
N LYS A 351 5.74 14.59 5.95
CA LYS A 351 6.40 13.28 5.89
C LYS A 351 7.92 13.39 5.79
N SER A 352 8.44 14.40 5.10
CA SER A 352 9.89 14.67 5.06
C SER A 352 10.49 14.98 6.44
N TYR A 353 9.65 15.46 7.36
CA TYR A 353 9.96 15.69 8.78
C TYR A 353 9.51 14.54 9.70
N LYS A 354 9.25 13.34 9.15
CA LYS A 354 8.80 12.15 9.88
C LYS A 354 7.43 12.32 10.56
N ILE A 355 6.59 13.23 10.08
CA ILE A 355 5.21 13.42 10.55
C ILE A 355 4.28 12.83 9.50
N LEU A 356 3.66 11.69 9.80
CA LEU A 356 2.65 11.10 8.92
C LEU A 356 1.31 11.76 9.20
N THR A 357 0.68 12.26 8.15
CA THR A 357 -0.65 12.87 8.16
C THR A 357 -1.49 12.26 7.07
N ARG A 358 -2.75 12.67 6.96
CA ARG A 358 -3.65 12.24 5.89
C ARG A 358 -3.84 13.37 4.88
N SER A 359 -3.51 13.11 3.61
CA SER A 359 -3.72 14.07 2.53
C SER A 359 -5.18 14.52 2.40
N GLY A 360 -5.37 15.79 2.05
CA GLY A 360 -6.70 16.34 1.78
C GLY A 360 -7.40 15.73 0.56
N LYS A 361 -6.63 15.10 -0.33
CA LYS A 361 -7.15 14.30 -1.45
C LYS A 361 -8.14 13.24 -1.00
N HIS A 362 -7.90 12.61 0.16
CA HIS A 362 -8.78 11.59 0.71
C HIS A 362 -10.12 12.14 1.20
N PHE A 363 -10.24 13.45 1.41
CA PHE A 363 -11.45 14.12 1.88
C PHE A 363 -12.21 14.83 0.76
N GLY A 364 -11.87 14.56 -0.50
CA GLY A 364 -12.51 15.15 -1.68
C GLY A 364 -11.98 16.52 -2.09
N VAL A 365 -10.89 17.00 -1.49
CA VAL A 365 -10.23 18.26 -1.88
C VAL A 365 -9.19 17.96 -2.96
N GLU A 366 -9.39 18.48 -4.17
CA GLU A 366 -8.42 18.34 -5.27
C GLU A 366 -7.03 18.84 -4.83
N ALA A 367 -5.98 18.08 -5.15
CA ALA A 367 -4.68 18.70 -5.25
C ALA A 367 -4.66 19.52 -6.53
N LYS A 368 -4.23 20.77 -6.44
CA LYS A 368 -3.70 21.47 -7.61
C LYS A 368 -2.61 20.56 -8.20
N TYR A 369 -2.91 19.99 -9.36
CA TYR A 369 -2.06 19.12 -10.16
C TYR A 369 -1.59 17.83 -9.45
N GLY A 370 -2.39 16.77 -9.60
CA GLY A 370 -1.90 15.41 -9.49
C GLY A 370 -1.09 15.05 -10.75
N ASP A 371 0.11 14.54 -10.56
CA ASP A 371 1.00 13.99 -11.59
C ASP A 371 0.23 13.00 -12.51
N PRO A 372 0.08 13.27 -13.82
CA PRO A 372 -0.66 12.39 -14.74
C PRO A 372 0.01 11.04 -15.00
N GLU A 373 1.25 10.82 -14.55
CA GLU A 373 2.09 9.71 -15.00
C GLU A 373 1.99 8.41 -14.18
N THR A 374 1.23 8.38 -13.09
CA THR A 374 0.97 7.12 -12.36
C THR A 374 -0.49 6.76 -12.43
N GLN A 375 -0.91 6.17 -13.56
CA GLN A 375 -2.18 5.45 -13.61
C GLN A 375 -2.03 4.11 -12.88
N ASP A 376 -2.96 3.81 -11.98
CA ASP A 376 -3.02 2.50 -11.34
C ASP A 376 -3.21 1.41 -12.41
N PRO A 377 -2.49 0.27 -12.34
CA PRO A 377 -2.54 -0.79 -13.37
C PRO A 377 -3.91 -1.51 -13.46
N VAL A 378 -4.84 -1.16 -12.57
CA VAL A 378 -6.21 -1.68 -12.55
C VAL A 378 -7.17 -0.50 -12.42
N VAL A 379 -7.94 -0.25 -13.46
CA VAL A 379 -8.99 0.77 -13.53
C VAL A 379 -10.35 0.10 -13.58
N TYR A 380 -11.34 0.68 -12.93
CA TYR A 380 -12.71 0.16 -12.94
C TYR A 380 -13.65 1.22 -13.48
N ASP A 381 -14.37 0.90 -14.56
CA ASP A 381 -15.41 1.76 -15.12
C ASP A 381 -16.66 0.94 -15.46
N LYS A 382 -17.83 1.42 -15.03
CA LYS A 382 -19.17 0.89 -15.38
C LYS A 382 -19.31 -0.63 -15.36
N GLY A 383 -18.85 -1.30 -14.29
CA GLY A 383 -19.01 -2.76 -14.16
C GLY A 383 -17.92 -3.58 -14.85
N VAL A 384 -16.92 -2.94 -15.43
CA VAL A 384 -15.78 -3.57 -16.11
C VAL A 384 -14.50 -3.19 -15.40
N SER A 385 -13.73 -4.19 -14.96
CA SER A 385 -12.37 -4.05 -14.50
C SER A 385 -11.43 -4.12 -15.70
N TYR A 386 -10.69 -3.04 -15.94
CA TYR A 386 -9.64 -2.91 -16.93
C TYR A 386 -8.30 -3.10 -16.24
N MET A 387 -7.54 -4.12 -16.62
CA MET A 387 -6.18 -4.34 -16.12
C MET A 387 -5.23 -4.15 -17.28
N PHE A 388 -4.25 -3.27 -17.14
CA PHE A 388 -3.36 -2.95 -18.24
C PHE A 388 -1.91 -2.84 -17.81
N ILE A 389 -1.03 -3.00 -18.78
CA ILE A 389 0.38 -2.65 -18.70
C ILE A 389 0.70 -1.72 -19.86
N GLN A 390 1.60 -0.76 -19.62
CA GLN A 390 2.15 0.07 -20.68
C GLN A 390 3.46 -0.54 -21.16
N HIS A 391 3.62 -0.67 -22.48
CA HIS A 391 4.86 -1.07 -23.12
C HIS A 391 5.17 -0.10 -24.25
N ASN A 392 6.27 0.64 -24.17
CA ASN A 392 6.59 1.71 -25.11
C ASN A 392 5.39 2.67 -25.32
N ASN A 393 4.89 2.77 -26.54
CA ASN A 393 3.74 3.57 -26.95
C ASN A 393 2.41 2.80 -26.98
N VAL A 394 2.35 1.56 -26.50
CA VAL A 394 1.14 0.73 -26.52
C VAL A 394 0.68 0.35 -25.10
N PHE A 395 -0.64 0.31 -24.93
CA PHE A 395 -1.29 -0.25 -23.75
C PHE A 395 -1.87 -1.63 -24.08
N LEU A 396 -1.42 -2.66 -23.38
CA LEU A 396 -2.05 -3.97 -23.44
C LEU A 396 -3.02 -4.07 -22.27
N MET A 397 -4.28 -4.41 -22.57
CA MET A 397 -5.37 -4.33 -21.60
C MET A 397 -6.24 -5.58 -21.66
N THR A 398 -6.65 -6.05 -20.49
CA THR A 398 -7.72 -7.04 -20.33
C THR A 398 -8.94 -6.37 -19.71
N ALA A 399 -10.14 -6.78 -20.12
CA ALA A 399 -11.39 -6.28 -19.59
C ALA A 399 -12.18 -7.45 -19.00
N SER A 400 -12.64 -7.33 -17.76
CA SER A 400 -13.46 -8.36 -17.13
C SER A 400 -14.61 -7.76 -16.32
N ARG A 401 -15.78 -8.39 -16.42
CA ARG A 401 -16.95 -8.09 -15.57
C ARG A 401 -17.00 -8.93 -14.30
N GLN A 402 -16.12 -9.93 -14.20
CA GLN A 402 -16.07 -10.89 -13.09
C GLN A 402 -14.87 -10.61 -12.20
N ASN A 403 -14.88 -11.20 -11.00
CA ASN A 403 -13.74 -11.15 -10.09
C ASN A 403 -12.64 -12.11 -10.55
N CYS A 404 -11.90 -11.72 -11.58
CA CYS A 404 -10.80 -12.51 -12.15
C CYS A 404 -9.51 -12.37 -11.33
N ASN A 405 -8.63 -13.36 -11.43
CA ASN A 405 -7.31 -13.30 -10.80
C ASN A 405 -6.42 -12.26 -11.50
N ALA A 406 -6.32 -11.07 -10.90
CA ALA A 406 -5.57 -9.95 -11.46
C ALA A 406 -4.08 -10.28 -11.66
N ALA A 407 -3.46 -11.02 -10.75
CA ALA A 407 -2.06 -11.42 -10.89
C ALA A 407 -1.84 -12.33 -12.12
N SER A 408 -2.78 -13.24 -12.39
CA SER A 408 -2.72 -14.09 -13.58
C SER A 408 -2.86 -13.29 -14.87
N LEU A 409 -3.79 -12.33 -14.91
CA LEU A 409 -4.02 -11.50 -16.11
C LEU A 409 -2.86 -10.54 -16.37
N LEU A 410 -2.33 -9.88 -15.34
CA LEU A 410 -1.14 -9.03 -15.46
C LEU A 410 0.10 -9.83 -15.88
N SER A 411 0.30 -11.03 -15.31
CA SER A 411 1.38 -11.92 -15.73
C SER A 411 1.21 -12.37 -17.18
N PHE A 412 -0.03 -12.65 -17.62
CA PHE A 412 -0.33 -12.99 -19.00
C PHE A 412 -0.03 -11.82 -19.95
N LEU A 413 -0.41 -10.59 -19.60
CA LEU A 413 -0.09 -9.41 -20.41
C LEU A 413 1.42 -9.25 -20.64
N HIS A 414 2.23 -9.46 -19.59
CA HIS A 414 3.69 -9.49 -19.75
C HIS A 414 4.17 -10.60 -20.68
N ARG A 415 3.56 -11.80 -20.61
CA ARG A 415 3.86 -12.90 -21.56
C ARG A 415 3.45 -12.57 -23.00
N VAL A 416 2.35 -11.87 -23.21
CA VAL A 416 1.95 -11.38 -24.55
C VAL A 416 3.01 -10.44 -25.11
N VAL A 417 3.53 -9.50 -24.29
CA VAL A 417 4.65 -8.65 -24.71
C VAL A 417 5.87 -9.49 -25.11
N ASP A 418 6.24 -10.49 -24.30
CA ASP A 418 7.39 -11.35 -24.58
C ASP A 418 7.22 -12.15 -25.89
N VAL A 419 6.01 -12.67 -26.16
CA VAL A 419 5.70 -13.39 -27.40
C VAL A 419 5.72 -12.45 -28.60
N LEU A 420 5.07 -11.29 -28.53
CA LEU A 420 5.06 -10.34 -29.65
C LEU A 420 6.47 -9.82 -29.97
N LYS A 421 7.30 -9.57 -28.97
CA LYS A 421 8.72 -9.23 -29.17
C LYS A 421 9.52 -10.34 -29.84
N HIS A 422 9.19 -11.61 -29.58
CA HIS A 422 9.87 -12.71 -30.25
C HIS A 422 9.57 -12.73 -31.76
N TYR A 423 8.35 -12.35 -32.15
CA TYR A 423 7.93 -12.32 -33.56
C TYR A 423 8.36 -11.07 -34.30
N PHE A 424 8.37 -9.91 -33.63
CA PHE A 424 8.54 -8.60 -34.27
C PHE A 424 9.83 -7.86 -33.87
N GLU A 425 10.65 -8.45 -32.99
CA GLU A 425 11.83 -7.85 -32.36
C GLU A 425 11.49 -6.70 -31.39
N GLU A 426 10.79 -5.67 -31.88
CA GLU A 426 10.28 -4.55 -31.10
C GLU A 426 8.75 -4.49 -31.14
N LEU A 427 8.15 -4.19 -29.98
CA LEU A 427 6.70 -4.05 -29.84
C LEU A 427 6.35 -2.57 -29.77
N GLU A 428 5.88 -2.05 -30.90
CA GLU A 428 5.36 -0.69 -31.04
C GLU A 428 4.05 -0.71 -31.85
N GLU A 429 3.40 0.45 -31.95
CA GLU A 429 2.17 0.62 -32.73
C GLU A 429 2.29 0.15 -34.19
N GLU A 430 3.43 0.42 -34.84
CA GLU A 430 3.72 0.01 -36.22
C GLU A 430 3.82 -1.51 -36.35
N SER A 431 4.55 -2.17 -35.43
CA SER A 431 4.69 -3.63 -35.39
C SER A 431 3.33 -4.34 -35.36
N LEU A 432 2.37 -3.80 -34.60
CA LEU A 432 1.02 -4.36 -34.50
C LEU A 432 0.18 -4.12 -35.76
N ARG A 433 0.29 -2.94 -36.39
CA ARG A 433 -0.45 -2.60 -37.61
C ARG A 433 -0.01 -3.43 -38.80
N ASP A 434 1.30 -3.60 -38.96
CA ASP A 434 1.87 -4.28 -40.12
C ASP A 434 1.70 -5.81 -40.03
N ASN A 435 1.59 -6.34 -38.81
CA ASN A 435 1.52 -7.79 -38.55
C ASN A 435 0.19 -8.25 -37.94
N PHE A 436 -0.91 -7.50 -38.13
CA PHE A 436 -2.18 -7.76 -37.44
C PHE A 436 -2.71 -9.19 -37.62
N VAL A 437 -2.47 -9.83 -38.78
CA VAL A 437 -2.89 -11.22 -39.04
C VAL A 437 -2.26 -12.18 -38.04
N VAL A 438 -0.93 -12.11 -37.88
CA VAL A 438 -0.18 -12.95 -36.93
C VAL A 438 -0.56 -12.59 -35.49
N VAL A 439 -0.81 -11.32 -35.19
CA VAL A 439 -1.28 -10.89 -33.86
C VAL A 439 -2.62 -11.56 -33.50
N TYR A 440 -3.58 -11.61 -34.43
CA TYR A 440 -4.86 -12.29 -34.19
C TYR A 440 -4.68 -13.80 -33.96
N GLU A 441 -3.86 -14.47 -34.78
CA GLU A 441 -3.56 -15.90 -34.60
C GLU A 441 -2.89 -16.18 -33.26
N LEU A 442 -1.94 -15.33 -32.86
CA LEU A 442 -1.28 -15.43 -31.56
C LEU A 442 -2.27 -15.25 -30.41
N LEU A 443 -3.14 -14.23 -30.46
CA LEU A 443 -4.10 -14.00 -29.38
C LEU A 443 -5.11 -15.14 -29.22
N ASP A 444 -5.56 -15.74 -30.33
CA ASP A 444 -6.47 -16.89 -30.33
C ASP A 444 -5.82 -18.14 -29.69
N GLU A 445 -4.56 -18.40 -30.00
CA GLU A 445 -3.82 -19.56 -29.47
C GLU A 445 -3.28 -19.34 -28.05
N MET A 446 -3.04 -18.09 -27.66
CA MET A 446 -2.49 -17.74 -26.35
C MET A 446 -3.54 -17.77 -25.23
N MET A 447 -4.82 -17.52 -25.53
CA MET A 447 -5.89 -17.47 -24.52
C MET A 447 -7.22 -17.93 -25.08
N ASP A 448 -7.83 -18.91 -24.40
CA ASP A 448 -9.19 -19.36 -24.68
C ASP A 448 -10.08 -19.09 -23.46
N TYR A 449 -11.21 -18.42 -23.69
CA TYR A 449 -12.23 -18.10 -22.68
C TYR A 449 -11.68 -17.46 -21.38
N GLY A 450 -10.62 -16.65 -21.49
CA GLY A 450 -9.97 -16.00 -20.34
C GLY A 450 -8.94 -16.85 -19.60
N TYR A 451 -8.67 -18.07 -20.07
CA TYR A 451 -7.64 -18.96 -19.55
C TYR A 451 -6.43 -18.96 -20.51
N PRO A 452 -5.25 -18.50 -20.05
CA PRO A 452 -4.01 -18.63 -20.83
C PRO A 452 -3.73 -20.09 -21.20
N GLN A 453 -3.45 -20.34 -22.49
CA GLN A 453 -3.13 -21.66 -23.03
C GLN A 453 -1.62 -21.74 -23.33
N TYR A 454 -1.22 -21.50 -24.58
CA TYR A 454 0.16 -21.60 -25.03
C TYR A 454 0.84 -20.24 -25.03
N THR A 455 1.77 -20.01 -24.10
CA THR A 455 2.48 -18.72 -23.98
C THR A 455 3.98 -18.82 -24.25
N GLU A 456 4.42 -19.91 -24.89
CA GLU A 456 5.83 -20.16 -25.22
C GLU A 456 6.10 -19.78 -26.68
N ALA A 457 6.73 -18.63 -26.89
CA ALA A 457 6.89 -18.03 -28.22
C ALA A 457 7.55 -18.97 -29.25
N ARG A 458 8.55 -19.75 -28.83
CA ARG A 458 9.24 -20.71 -29.69
C ARG A 458 8.34 -21.85 -30.15
N ILE A 459 7.47 -22.35 -29.27
CA ILE A 459 6.55 -23.44 -29.59
C ILE A 459 5.44 -22.91 -30.51
N LEU A 460 4.92 -21.72 -30.21
CA LEU A 460 3.97 -21.02 -31.09
C LEU A 460 4.55 -20.85 -32.50
N SER A 461 5.84 -20.48 -32.61
CA SER A 461 6.51 -20.24 -33.91
C SER A 461 6.65 -21.48 -34.80
N GLU A 462 6.43 -22.68 -34.26
CA GLU A 462 6.46 -23.89 -35.07
C GLU A 462 5.23 -24.03 -35.98
N PHE A 463 4.07 -23.48 -35.55
CA PHE A 463 2.79 -23.62 -36.26
C PHE A 463 2.08 -22.29 -36.58
N ILE A 464 2.46 -21.18 -35.94
CA ILE A 464 2.07 -19.81 -36.31
C ILE A 464 3.29 -19.15 -36.96
N LYS A 465 3.27 -18.99 -38.28
CA LYS A 465 4.43 -18.49 -39.05
C LYS A 465 4.14 -17.13 -39.66
N THR A 466 5.16 -16.28 -39.68
CA THR A 466 5.11 -14.93 -40.28
C THR A 466 5.19 -14.94 -41.82
N ASP A 467 5.62 -16.05 -42.43
CA ASP A 467 5.76 -16.15 -43.88
C ASP A 467 4.41 -16.39 -44.59
N ALA A 468 4.11 -15.54 -45.59
CA ALA A 468 2.94 -15.65 -46.43
C ALA A 468 2.94 -16.94 -47.29
N TYR A 469 2.08 -17.89 -46.91
CA TYR A 469 1.52 -19.01 -47.68
C TYR A 469 2.47 -20.02 -48.37
N ARG A 470 2.34 -21.28 -47.90
CA ARG A 470 2.03 -22.41 -48.80
C ARG A 470 0.95 -23.26 -48.13
N MET A 471 -0.28 -23.21 -48.67
CA MET A 471 -1.33 -24.17 -48.35
C MET A 471 -0.90 -25.55 -48.86
N GLU A 472 -0.17 -26.31 -48.04
CA GLU A 472 -0.03 -27.75 -48.17
C GLU A 472 0.35 -28.30 -46.79
N VAL A 473 -0.47 -29.24 -46.32
CA VAL A 473 -0.46 -29.92 -45.01
C VAL A 473 -1.12 -29.12 -43.88
N THR A 474 -2.25 -29.64 -43.39
CA THR A 474 -2.80 -29.38 -42.05
C THR A 474 -1.66 -29.60 -41.05
N GLN A 475 -1.01 -28.52 -40.61
CA GLN A 475 0.03 -28.61 -39.59
C GLN A 475 -0.67 -29.03 -38.30
N ARG A 476 -0.48 -30.29 -37.93
CA ARG A 476 -0.92 -30.79 -36.62
C ARG A 476 -0.08 -30.07 -35.57
N PRO A 477 -0.67 -29.63 -34.45
CA PRO A 477 0.09 -29.04 -33.35
C PRO A 477 1.27 -29.94 -32.97
N PRO A 478 2.46 -29.39 -32.72
CA PRO A 478 3.61 -30.17 -32.27
C PRO A 478 3.24 -31.02 -31.05
N MET A 479 3.78 -32.23 -30.92
CA MET A 479 3.47 -33.08 -29.75
C MET A 479 3.84 -32.40 -28.41
N ALA A 480 4.77 -31.44 -28.41
CA ALA A 480 5.11 -30.62 -27.24
C ALA A 480 3.88 -29.89 -26.66
N VAL A 481 2.88 -29.55 -27.49
CA VAL A 481 1.63 -28.88 -27.11
C VAL A 481 0.75 -29.76 -26.20
N THR A 482 0.90 -31.10 -26.26
CA THR A 482 0.09 -32.06 -25.48
C THR A 482 0.91 -32.92 -24.51
N ASN A 483 2.24 -32.78 -24.50
CA ASN A 483 3.14 -33.60 -23.69
C ASN A 483 3.49 -32.90 -22.35
N ALA A 484 3.93 -33.67 -21.37
CA ALA A 484 4.34 -33.14 -20.05
C ALA A 484 5.57 -32.20 -20.12
N VAL A 485 6.27 -32.19 -21.26
CA VAL A 485 7.36 -31.25 -21.56
C VAL A 485 6.87 -30.33 -22.68
N SER A 486 6.36 -29.16 -22.30
CA SER A 486 5.72 -28.20 -23.22
C SER A 486 6.66 -27.13 -23.76
N TRP A 487 7.92 -27.09 -23.34
CA TRP A 487 8.89 -26.05 -23.66
C TRP A 487 10.04 -26.51 -24.56
N ARG A 488 10.03 -27.77 -25.03
CA ARG A 488 11.06 -28.33 -25.91
C ARG A 488 10.48 -29.39 -26.85
N SER A 489 10.70 -29.20 -28.14
CA SER A 489 10.28 -30.14 -29.19
C SER A 489 11.25 -31.31 -29.37
N GLU A 490 10.71 -32.47 -29.74
CA GLU A 490 11.53 -33.64 -30.08
C GLU A 490 12.19 -33.47 -31.46
N GLY A 491 13.36 -34.08 -31.66
CA GLY A 491 14.03 -34.11 -32.98
C GLY A 491 15.02 -32.98 -33.26
N ILE A 492 15.25 -32.06 -32.32
CA ILE A 492 16.27 -31.00 -32.41
C ILE A 492 17.65 -31.63 -32.63
N ARG A 493 18.43 -31.12 -33.60
CA ARG A 493 19.78 -31.60 -33.92
C ARG A 493 20.73 -30.44 -34.19
N TYR A 494 21.89 -30.48 -33.55
CA TYR A 494 22.99 -29.55 -33.75
C TYR A 494 24.24 -30.28 -34.25
N LYS A 495 25.02 -29.63 -35.11
CA LYS A 495 26.34 -30.14 -35.54
C LYS A 495 27.33 -30.19 -34.37
N LYS A 496 27.22 -29.25 -33.44
CA LYS A 496 28.03 -29.14 -32.24
C LYS A 496 27.11 -28.89 -31.04
N ASN A 497 27.19 -29.75 -30.02
CA ASN A 497 26.35 -29.63 -28.84
C ASN A 497 27.05 -28.74 -27.80
N GLU A 498 26.48 -27.58 -27.52
CA GLU A 498 27.08 -26.57 -26.63
C GLU A 498 26.06 -26.01 -25.63
N VAL A 499 26.54 -25.72 -24.43
CA VAL A 499 25.77 -24.98 -23.42
C VAL A 499 26.58 -23.82 -22.90
N PHE A 500 25.99 -22.63 -22.97
CA PHE A 500 26.50 -21.41 -22.36
C PHE A 500 25.68 -21.11 -21.12
N LEU A 501 26.36 -20.70 -20.05
CA LEU A 501 25.73 -20.43 -18.77
C LEU A 501 26.32 -19.15 -18.19
N ASP A 502 25.48 -18.13 -18.09
CA ASP A 502 25.81 -16.79 -17.64
C ASP A 502 25.18 -16.56 -16.27
N VAL A 503 25.99 -16.17 -15.29
CA VAL A 503 25.49 -15.78 -13.97
C VAL A 503 25.55 -14.27 -13.83
N VAL A 504 24.38 -13.64 -13.94
CA VAL A 504 24.21 -12.19 -13.92
C VAL A 504 23.69 -11.76 -12.56
N GLU A 505 24.37 -10.84 -11.89
CA GLU A 505 23.92 -10.28 -10.61
C GLU A 505 23.63 -8.79 -10.75
N SER A 506 22.54 -8.35 -10.14
CA SER A 506 22.15 -6.95 -10.04
C SER A 506 22.15 -6.53 -8.57
N VAL A 507 22.83 -5.43 -8.27
CA VAL A 507 22.91 -4.90 -6.91
C VAL A 507 22.07 -3.65 -6.81
N ASN A 508 21.10 -3.69 -5.89
CA ASN A 508 20.28 -2.55 -5.55
C ASN A 508 20.78 -1.99 -4.22
N ILE A 509 21.29 -0.76 -4.22
CA ILE A 509 21.76 -0.10 -3.00
C ILE A 509 21.12 1.27 -2.90
N LEU A 510 20.49 1.53 -1.76
CA LEU A 510 20.00 2.87 -1.41
C LEU A 510 20.82 3.42 -0.23
N VAL A 511 21.45 4.57 -0.43
CA VAL A 511 22.24 5.27 0.59
C VAL A 511 21.55 6.59 0.93
N ASN A 512 21.41 6.91 2.22
CA ASN A 512 20.86 8.20 2.65
C ASN A 512 21.91 9.32 2.57
N SER A 513 21.47 10.56 2.76
CA SER A 513 22.36 11.75 2.77
C SER A 513 23.45 11.72 3.84
N ASN A 514 23.32 10.87 4.87
CA ASN A 514 24.31 10.70 5.94
C ASN A 514 25.34 9.62 5.61
N GLY A 515 25.28 9.00 4.42
CA GLY A 515 26.18 7.92 4.01
C GLY A 515 25.84 6.55 4.62
N GLN A 516 24.64 6.36 5.17
CA GLN A 516 24.19 5.08 5.70
C GLN A 516 23.41 4.30 4.62
N ILE A 517 23.67 2.99 4.53
CA ILE A 517 22.97 2.09 3.62
C ILE A 517 21.58 1.78 4.22
N ILE A 518 20.52 2.24 3.56
CA ILE A 518 19.12 1.96 3.93
C ILE A 518 18.70 0.59 3.39
N ARG A 519 19.07 0.28 2.15
CA ARG A 519 18.65 -0.93 1.45
C ARG A 519 19.82 -1.49 0.67
N SER A 520 20.02 -2.80 0.75
CA SER A 520 21.04 -3.54 -0.01
C SER A 520 20.45 -4.91 -0.35
N ASP A 521 20.18 -5.13 -1.62
CA ASP A 521 19.68 -6.40 -2.13
C ASP A 521 20.51 -6.83 -3.35
N VAL A 522 20.83 -8.11 -3.43
CA VAL A 522 21.41 -8.70 -4.64
C VAL A 522 20.35 -9.59 -5.27
N VAL A 523 20.04 -9.31 -6.54
CA VAL A 523 19.15 -10.13 -7.37
C VAL A 523 20.00 -10.75 -8.46
N GLY A 524 20.11 -12.07 -8.47
CA GLY A 524 20.84 -12.80 -9.50
C GLY A 524 19.93 -13.58 -10.42
N ALA A 525 20.36 -13.75 -11.66
CA ALA A 525 19.74 -14.55 -12.68
C ALA A 525 20.79 -15.47 -13.31
N LEU A 526 20.43 -16.73 -13.52
CA LEU A 526 21.26 -17.73 -14.17
C LEU A 526 20.69 -17.99 -15.55
N LYS A 527 21.28 -17.34 -16.55
CA LYS A 527 20.83 -17.37 -17.94
C LYS A 527 21.55 -18.48 -18.68
N MET A 528 20.81 -19.26 -19.46
CA MET A 528 21.35 -20.37 -20.24
C MET A 528 21.13 -20.14 -21.72
N ARG A 529 22.07 -20.58 -22.55
CA ARG A 529 21.89 -20.77 -23.99
C ARG A 529 22.25 -22.19 -24.36
N THR A 530 21.27 -22.96 -24.79
CA THR A 530 21.38 -24.40 -24.99
C THR A 530 21.23 -24.74 -26.48
N TYR A 531 22.30 -25.30 -27.05
CA TYR A 531 22.32 -25.83 -28.40
C TYR A 531 22.58 -27.32 -28.31
N LEU A 532 21.57 -28.07 -27.88
CA LEU A 532 21.68 -29.50 -27.59
C LEU A 532 20.76 -30.31 -28.49
N SER A 533 21.23 -31.46 -28.95
CA SER A 533 20.43 -32.39 -29.76
C SER A 533 19.55 -33.28 -28.88
N GLY A 534 18.35 -33.64 -29.35
CA GLY A 534 17.45 -34.55 -28.64
C GLY A 534 16.72 -33.91 -27.45
N MET A 535 16.49 -34.72 -26.41
CA MET A 535 15.75 -34.39 -25.17
C MET A 535 16.64 -34.59 -23.93
N PRO A 536 17.70 -33.78 -23.78
CA PRO A 536 18.73 -34.03 -22.78
C PRO A 536 18.23 -33.70 -21.38
N GLU A 537 18.52 -34.58 -20.42
CA GLU A 537 18.34 -34.29 -19.00
C GLU A 537 19.60 -33.64 -18.44
N CYS A 538 19.49 -32.37 -18.07
CA CYS A 538 20.56 -31.58 -17.46
C CYS A 538 20.46 -31.63 -15.93
N LYS A 539 21.62 -31.70 -15.26
CA LYS A 539 21.74 -31.57 -13.80
C LYS A 539 22.79 -30.52 -13.46
N LEU A 540 22.37 -29.44 -12.81
CA LEU A 540 23.22 -28.33 -12.39
C LEU A 540 23.55 -28.45 -10.90
N GLY A 541 24.83 -28.32 -10.56
CA GLY A 541 25.31 -28.27 -9.18
C GLY A 541 25.89 -26.89 -8.85
N LEU A 542 25.40 -26.26 -7.80
CA LEU A 542 25.89 -24.98 -7.27
C LEU A 542 26.64 -25.19 -5.93
N ASN A 543 27.34 -24.16 -5.46
CA ASN A 543 27.91 -24.10 -4.10
C ASN A 543 26.88 -23.70 -3.02
N ASP A 544 25.69 -24.29 -3.09
CA ASP A 544 24.60 -24.09 -2.12
C ASP A 544 24.99 -24.61 -0.72
N ARG A 545 24.87 -23.76 0.30
CA ARG A 545 25.21 -24.08 1.69
C ARG A 545 24.41 -25.26 2.21
N VAL A 546 23.10 -25.29 1.94
CA VAL A 546 22.20 -26.35 2.43
C VAL A 546 22.60 -27.72 1.88
N LEU A 547 22.90 -27.78 0.57
CA LEU A 547 23.37 -29.00 -0.09
C LEU A 547 24.73 -29.45 0.45
N LEU A 548 25.66 -28.52 0.69
CA LEU A 548 27.01 -28.83 1.16
C LEU A 548 27.03 -29.31 2.62
N GLU A 549 26.18 -28.73 3.48
CA GLU A 549 25.99 -29.15 4.88
C GLU A 549 25.36 -30.55 4.96
N ALA A 550 24.33 -30.84 4.15
CA ALA A 550 23.71 -32.16 4.08
C ALA A 550 24.66 -33.27 3.64
N GLN A 551 25.72 -32.95 2.87
CA GLN A 551 26.73 -33.91 2.41
C GLN A 551 27.91 -34.09 3.38
N GLY A 552 27.88 -33.46 4.56
CA GLY A 552 28.93 -33.61 5.59
C GLY A 552 30.32 -33.12 5.16
N ARG A 553 30.41 -32.30 4.10
CA ARG A 553 31.70 -31.80 3.59
C ARG A 553 32.08 -30.52 4.33
N ALA A 554 33.13 -30.58 5.14
CA ALA A 554 33.74 -29.40 5.75
C ALA A 554 34.14 -28.38 4.65
N THR A 555 33.50 -27.22 4.66
CA THR A 555 33.62 -26.18 3.64
C THR A 555 34.96 -25.45 3.78
N LYS A 556 35.98 -25.87 3.01
CA LYS A 556 37.16 -25.03 2.74
C LYS A 556 36.85 -23.85 1.79
N GLY A 557 35.63 -23.75 1.24
CA GLY A 557 35.20 -22.70 0.30
C GLY A 557 33.94 -21.96 0.75
N LYS A 558 33.72 -20.74 0.23
CA LYS A 558 32.52 -19.94 0.52
C LYS A 558 31.27 -20.60 -0.07
N ALA A 559 30.39 -21.09 0.79
CA ALA A 559 29.04 -21.54 0.43
C ALA A 559 28.05 -20.37 0.46
N ILE A 560 26.93 -20.50 -0.25
CA ILE A 560 25.95 -19.42 -0.42
C ILE A 560 24.62 -19.81 0.16
N ASP A 561 24.00 -18.84 0.81
CA ASP A 561 22.67 -18.93 1.38
C ASP A 561 21.65 -18.33 0.41
N LEU A 562 20.99 -19.18 -0.37
CA LEU A 562 19.98 -18.76 -1.36
C LEU A 562 18.60 -18.76 -0.68
N GLU A 563 18.02 -17.57 -0.43
CA GLU A 563 16.76 -17.44 0.32
C GLU A 563 15.50 -17.53 -0.55
N ASP A 564 15.44 -16.75 -1.64
CA ASP A 564 14.28 -16.70 -2.54
C ASP A 564 14.72 -17.12 -3.94
N ILE A 565 14.44 -18.38 -4.30
CA ILE A 565 14.80 -18.97 -5.60
C ILE A 565 13.52 -19.19 -6.41
N LYS A 566 13.52 -18.67 -7.64
CA LYS A 566 12.49 -18.93 -8.64
C LYS A 566 13.11 -19.68 -9.81
N PHE A 567 12.54 -20.84 -10.13
CA PHE A 567 13.01 -21.66 -11.24
C PHE A 567 12.14 -21.50 -12.48
N HIS A 568 12.73 -21.75 -13.64
CA HIS A 568 12.00 -22.01 -14.87
C HIS A 568 11.14 -23.27 -14.73
N GLN A 569 10.02 -23.33 -15.46
CA GLN A 569 9.10 -24.48 -15.46
C GLN A 569 9.77 -25.81 -15.83
N CYS A 570 10.92 -25.76 -16.49
CA CYS A 570 11.68 -26.95 -16.87
C CYS A 570 12.34 -27.69 -15.69
N VAL A 571 12.46 -27.04 -14.53
CA VAL A 571 13.08 -27.60 -13.34
C VAL A 571 12.09 -28.46 -12.56
N ARG A 572 12.52 -29.67 -12.22
CA ARG A 572 11.72 -30.60 -11.42
C ARG A 572 11.77 -30.20 -9.94
N LEU A 573 10.86 -29.33 -9.53
CA LEU A 573 10.79 -28.78 -8.16
C LEU A 573 10.77 -29.86 -7.08
N ALA A 574 10.02 -30.94 -7.28
CA ALA A 574 9.95 -32.07 -6.34
C ALA A 574 11.31 -32.75 -6.10
N ARG A 575 12.24 -32.75 -7.07
CA ARG A 575 13.60 -33.27 -6.86
C ARG A 575 14.44 -32.27 -6.07
N PHE A 576 14.35 -31.00 -6.43
CA PHE A 576 15.07 -29.93 -5.73
C PHE A 576 14.69 -29.84 -4.24
N GLU A 577 13.42 -30.03 -3.89
CA GLU A 577 12.96 -30.02 -2.50
C GLU A 577 13.54 -31.19 -1.67
N ASN A 578 13.73 -32.36 -2.30
CA ASN A 578 14.23 -33.56 -1.63
C ASN A 578 15.75 -33.57 -1.43
N ASP A 579 16.52 -33.29 -2.49
CA ASP A 579 17.99 -33.46 -2.48
C ASP A 579 18.76 -32.23 -2.95
N ARG A 580 18.07 -31.08 -3.14
CA ARG A 580 18.63 -29.81 -3.64
C ARG A 580 19.30 -29.93 -5.02
N THR A 581 18.98 -30.97 -5.80
CA THR A 581 19.47 -31.14 -7.17
C THR A 581 18.61 -30.37 -8.18
N ILE A 582 19.23 -29.46 -8.93
CA ILE A 582 18.57 -28.76 -10.03
C ILE A 582 18.61 -29.67 -11.27
N SER A 583 17.49 -30.35 -11.54
CA SER A 583 17.35 -31.30 -12.65
C SER A 583 16.26 -30.82 -13.62
N PHE A 584 16.57 -30.72 -14.91
CA PHE A 584 15.68 -30.14 -15.91
C PHE A 584 15.95 -30.65 -17.33
N ILE A 585 14.98 -30.52 -18.22
CA ILE A 585 15.17 -30.64 -19.68
C ILE A 585 15.14 -29.22 -20.24
N PRO A 586 16.26 -28.65 -20.71
CA PRO A 586 16.30 -27.24 -21.06
C PRO A 586 15.48 -26.94 -22.32
N PRO A 587 14.76 -25.81 -22.37
CA PRO A 587 14.33 -25.23 -23.64
C PRO A 587 15.49 -25.14 -24.64
N ASP A 588 15.19 -25.05 -25.91
CA ASP A 588 16.22 -24.78 -26.91
C ASP A 588 16.57 -23.29 -26.93
N GLY A 589 17.84 -22.95 -27.17
CA GLY A 589 18.35 -21.57 -27.23
C GLY A 589 18.40 -20.86 -25.88
N ALA A 590 18.13 -19.54 -25.89
CA ALA A 590 18.32 -18.66 -24.73
C ALA A 590 17.10 -18.64 -23.80
N PHE A 591 17.32 -18.85 -22.49
CA PHE A 591 16.29 -18.76 -21.45
C PHE A 591 16.90 -18.51 -20.06
N ASP A 592 16.11 -18.01 -19.11
CA ASP A 592 16.52 -17.85 -17.71
C ASP A 592 16.18 -19.13 -16.93
N LEU A 593 17.18 -19.85 -16.41
CA LEU A 593 16.96 -21.10 -15.66
C LEU A 593 16.45 -20.83 -14.25
N MET A 594 17.06 -19.88 -13.55
CA MET A 594 16.68 -19.51 -12.20
C MET A 594 17.01 -18.07 -11.88
N ASN A 595 16.15 -17.45 -11.06
CA ASN A 595 16.39 -16.19 -10.40
C ASN A 595 16.56 -16.44 -8.91
N TYR A 596 17.45 -15.73 -8.27
CA TYR A 596 17.69 -15.83 -6.83
C TYR A 596 17.86 -14.45 -6.22
N ARG A 597 17.46 -14.30 -4.96
CA ARG A 597 17.70 -13.09 -4.18
C ARG A 597 18.48 -13.40 -2.91
N LEU A 598 19.34 -12.46 -2.54
CA LEU A 598 20.14 -12.47 -1.32
C LEU A 598 19.87 -11.18 -0.55
N THR A 599 19.58 -11.30 0.75
CA THR A 599 19.39 -10.17 1.68
C THR A 599 20.67 -9.77 2.40
N THR A 600 21.80 -10.40 2.06
CA THR A 600 23.10 -10.08 2.67
C THR A 600 23.48 -8.65 2.36
N GLN A 601 23.76 -7.85 3.40
CA GLN A 601 24.21 -6.47 3.23
C GLN A 601 25.60 -6.44 2.56
N VAL A 602 25.64 -5.93 1.33
CA VAL A 602 26.89 -5.77 0.57
C VAL A 602 27.32 -4.31 0.62
N LYS A 603 28.63 -4.09 0.79
CA LYS A 603 29.21 -2.75 0.63
C LYS A 603 29.11 -2.29 -0.83
N PRO A 604 28.87 -1.00 -1.11
CA PRO A 604 28.79 -0.51 -2.47
C PRO A 604 30.09 -0.71 -3.22
N LEU A 605 30.03 -1.38 -4.38
CA LEU A 605 31.20 -1.69 -5.19
C LEU A 605 31.84 -0.42 -5.76
N ILE A 606 31.03 0.59 -6.05
CA ILE A 606 31.49 1.95 -6.36
C ILE A 606 30.79 2.88 -5.37
N TRP A 607 31.58 3.54 -4.53
CA TRP A 607 31.10 4.53 -3.57
C TRP A 607 31.28 5.92 -4.16
N VAL A 608 30.19 6.67 -4.25
CA VAL A 608 30.19 8.03 -4.78
C VAL A 608 29.82 8.98 -3.65
N GLU A 609 30.71 9.93 -3.39
CA GLU A 609 30.50 11.03 -2.46
C GLU A 609 30.46 12.32 -3.27
N ALA A 610 29.37 13.07 -3.16
CA ALA A 610 29.23 14.37 -3.80
C ALA A 610 29.10 15.46 -2.74
N GLN A 611 30.01 16.42 -2.78
CA GLN A 611 29.97 17.62 -1.97
C GLN A 611 29.49 18.77 -2.86
N ILE A 612 28.40 19.43 -2.43
CA ILE A 612 27.75 20.49 -3.19
C ILE A 612 27.91 21.79 -2.40
N GLU A 613 28.64 22.75 -2.97
CA GLU A 613 28.82 24.09 -2.44
C GLU A 613 28.03 25.09 -3.28
N ARG A 614 27.01 25.71 -2.68
CA ARG A 614 26.18 26.72 -3.36
C ARG A 614 26.63 28.11 -2.94
N HIS A 615 27.15 28.89 -3.88
CA HIS A 615 27.46 30.31 -3.67
C HIS A 615 26.23 31.15 -4.05
N SER A 616 25.70 31.91 -3.09
CA SER A 616 24.41 32.59 -3.23
C SER A 616 24.30 33.42 -4.52
N LYS A 617 23.30 33.08 -5.35
CA LYS A 617 22.90 33.75 -6.60
C LYS A 617 23.95 33.88 -7.71
N SER A 618 25.01 33.06 -7.70
CA SER A 618 26.08 33.16 -8.70
C SER A 618 26.46 31.82 -9.31
N ARG A 619 26.79 30.83 -8.49
CA ARG A 619 27.30 29.54 -8.98
C ARG A 619 27.08 28.40 -7.99
N ILE A 620 27.03 27.20 -8.52
CA ILE A 620 27.05 25.95 -7.77
C ILE A 620 28.31 25.17 -8.15
N GLU A 621 29.04 24.73 -7.14
CA GLU A 621 30.23 23.90 -7.30
C GLU A 621 29.95 22.51 -6.75
N ILE A 622 30.22 21.48 -7.56
CA ILE A 622 29.97 20.09 -7.24
C ILE A 622 31.30 19.35 -7.34
N MET A 623 31.77 18.84 -6.20
CA MET A 623 32.94 17.97 -6.12
C MET A 623 32.49 16.53 -5.87
N VAL A 624 32.72 15.65 -6.84
CA VAL A 624 32.34 14.25 -6.80
C VAL A 624 33.57 13.37 -6.70
N LYS A 625 33.59 12.51 -5.70
CA LYS A 625 34.64 11.52 -5.45
C LYS A 625 34.04 10.14 -5.63
N ALA A 626 34.55 9.39 -6.61
CA ALA A 626 34.16 8.01 -6.85
C ALA A 626 35.29 7.07 -6.43
N LYS A 627 34.99 6.10 -5.59
CA LYS A 627 35.94 5.10 -5.06
C LYS A 627 35.45 3.68 -5.35
N SER A 628 36.28 2.89 -6.02
CA SER A 628 35.99 1.47 -6.26
C SER A 628 36.39 0.61 -5.04
N GLN A 629 35.44 -0.15 -4.51
CA GLN A 629 35.58 -0.98 -3.30
C GLN A 629 35.50 -2.49 -3.61
N PHE A 630 36.08 -2.92 -4.72
CA PHE A 630 36.23 -4.34 -5.09
C PHE A 630 37.69 -4.71 -5.33
N LYS A 631 37.94 -6.01 -5.55
CA LYS A 631 39.29 -6.56 -5.67
C LYS A 631 40.06 -5.89 -6.83
N GLU A 632 41.31 -5.48 -6.57
CA GLU A 632 42.18 -4.79 -7.53
C GLU A 632 42.38 -5.52 -8.86
N ARG A 633 42.31 -6.86 -8.85
CA ARG A 633 42.38 -7.69 -10.05
C ARG A 633 41.18 -7.59 -10.99
N SER A 634 40.09 -6.97 -10.53
CA SER A 634 38.84 -6.81 -11.28
C SER A 634 38.74 -5.35 -11.71
N THR A 635 38.08 -5.10 -12.82
CA THR A 635 37.91 -3.75 -13.37
C THR A 635 36.47 -3.54 -13.75
N ALA A 636 35.86 -2.44 -13.30
CA ALA A 636 34.55 -2.05 -13.78
C ALA A 636 34.68 -1.37 -15.15
N THR A 637 33.79 -1.72 -16.07
CA THR A 637 33.68 -1.16 -17.41
C THR A 637 32.40 -0.36 -17.54
N SER A 638 32.38 0.57 -18.49
CA SER A 638 31.18 1.35 -18.84
C SER A 638 30.54 2.02 -17.62
N VAL A 639 31.36 2.58 -16.72
CA VAL A 639 30.86 3.24 -15.52
C VAL A 639 30.26 4.59 -15.91
N GLU A 640 29.00 4.80 -15.54
CA GLU A 640 28.27 6.05 -15.75
C GLU A 640 27.71 6.51 -14.40
N ILE A 641 28.16 7.66 -13.93
CA ILE A 641 27.71 8.30 -12.70
C ILE A 641 26.84 9.49 -13.10
N GLU A 642 25.54 9.40 -12.82
CA GLU A 642 24.54 10.42 -13.10
C GLU A 642 24.30 11.24 -11.82
N ILE A 643 24.72 12.50 -11.85
CA ILE A 643 24.60 13.43 -10.73
C ILE A 643 23.52 14.45 -11.08
N PRO A 644 22.37 14.45 -10.41
CA PRO A 644 21.31 15.42 -10.66
C PRO A 644 21.79 16.84 -10.38
N ILE A 645 21.45 17.76 -11.28
CA ILE A 645 21.78 19.17 -11.16
C ILE A 645 20.50 20.03 -11.34
N PRO A 646 20.48 21.27 -10.85
CA PRO A 646 19.35 22.17 -11.07
C PRO A 646 19.08 22.42 -12.56
N ALA A 647 17.80 22.43 -12.97
CA ALA A 647 17.38 22.64 -14.35
C ALA A 647 17.72 24.06 -14.88
N ASP A 648 17.95 25.01 -13.99
CA ASP A 648 18.34 26.39 -14.30
C ASP A 648 19.87 26.57 -14.40
N ALA A 649 20.67 25.50 -14.28
CA ALA A 649 22.12 25.55 -14.35
C ALA A 649 22.62 25.93 -15.76
N ILE A 650 23.45 26.97 -15.84
CA ILE A 650 24.03 27.47 -17.08
C ILE A 650 25.56 27.41 -17.05
N ASN A 651 26.21 27.44 -18.21
CA ASN A 651 27.68 27.52 -18.35
C ASN A 651 28.47 26.44 -17.57
N PRO A 652 28.31 25.14 -17.90
CA PRO A 652 29.00 24.06 -17.21
C PRO A 652 30.52 24.10 -17.46
N ILE A 653 31.31 24.22 -16.39
CA ILE A 653 32.77 24.05 -16.41
C ILE A 653 33.10 22.76 -15.66
N VAL A 654 33.51 21.73 -16.39
CA VAL A 654 33.75 20.40 -15.81
C VAL A 654 35.20 19.98 -15.97
N ARG A 655 35.79 19.47 -14.89
CA ARG A 655 37.15 18.92 -14.85
C ARG A 655 37.12 17.55 -14.17
N THR A 656 37.58 16.53 -14.87
CA THR A 656 37.64 15.16 -14.36
C THR A 656 39.10 14.69 -14.28
N SER A 657 39.42 13.91 -13.26
CA SER A 657 40.74 13.24 -13.16
C SER A 657 40.87 12.06 -14.12
N MET A 658 39.73 11.46 -14.49
CA MET A 658 39.63 10.30 -15.38
C MET A 658 38.27 10.30 -16.07
N GLY A 659 38.22 9.83 -17.31
CA GLY A 659 36.99 9.80 -18.10
C GLY A 659 36.49 11.17 -18.53
N SER A 660 35.26 11.22 -19.04
CA SER A 660 34.64 12.44 -19.56
C SER A 660 33.34 12.72 -18.81
N ALA A 661 33.10 13.96 -18.42
CA ALA A 661 31.83 14.37 -17.83
C ALA A 661 31.18 15.48 -18.67
N ALA A 662 29.89 15.35 -18.93
CA ALA A 662 29.11 16.29 -19.73
C ALA A 662 27.75 16.52 -19.07
N TYR A 663 27.27 17.75 -19.13
CA TYR A 663 25.91 18.08 -18.73
C TYR A 663 24.92 17.57 -19.78
N ALA A 664 23.89 16.86 -19.34
CA ALA A 664 22.77 16.37 -20.13
C ALA A 664 21.49 17.14 -19.70
N PRO A 665 21.15 18.26 -20.37
CA PRO A 665 19.99 19.09 -20.02
C PRO A 665 18.67 18.31 -20.06
N GLU A 666 18.54 17.36 -20.98
CA GLU A 666 17.34 16.52 -21.13
C GLU A 666 17.07 15.58 -19.95
N LYS A 667 18.04 15.43 -19.03
CA LYS A 667 17.93 14.64 -17.80
C LYS A 667 18.13 15.45 -16.54
N ASP A 668 18.32 16.77 -16.64
CA ASP A 668 18.73 17.63 -15.53
C ASP A 668 19.91 17.04 -14.73
N ALA A 669 20.93 16.49 -15.43
CA ALA A 669 22.01 15.75 -14.77
C ALA A 669 23.37 15.91 -15.43
N LEU A 670 24.43 15.89 -14.61
CA LEU A 670 25.82 15.72 -15.06
C LEU A 670 26.12 14.23 -15.19
N ILE A 671 26.48 13.79 -16.39
CA ILE A 671 26.82 12.40 -16.70
C ILE A 671 28.34 12.25 -16.76
N TRP A 672 28.92 11.58 -15.76
CA TRP A 672 30.35 11.26 -15.71
C TRP A 672 30.60 9.82 -16.16
N LYS A 673 31.27 9.66 -17.30
CA LYS A 673 31.58 8.38 -17.93
C LYS A 673 33.04 7.99 -17.75
N ILE A 674 33.29 6.80 -17.21
CA ILE A 674 34.61 6.20 -17.03
C ILE A 674 34.63 4.83 -17.73
N LYS A 675 35.42 4.73 -18.80
CA LYS A 675 35.49 3.50 -19.61
C LYS A 675 36.01 2.29 -18.84
N SER A 676 37.00 2.51 -17.98
CA SER A 676 37.69 1.48 -17.21
C SER A 676 38.03 2.01 -15.82
N PHE A 677 37.50 1.37 -14.79
CA PHE A 677 37.67 1.74 -13.39
C PHE A 677 38.20 0.53 -12.60
N PRO A 678 39.54 0.40 -12.45
CA PRO A 678 40.16 -0.69 -11.71
C PRO A 678 39.81 -0.66 -10.22
N GLY A 679 39.69 -1.83 -9.58
CA GLY A 679 39.37 -1.93 -8.16
C GLY A 679 40.43 -1.29 -7.26
N GLY A 680 40.00 -0.68 -6.15
CA GLY A 680 40.88 0.01 -5.20
C GLY A 680 41.35 1.39 -5.65
N LYS A 681 40.91 1.87 -6.81
CA LYS A 681 41.20 3.23 -7.30
C LYS A 681 40.15 4.25 -6.86
N GLU A 682 40.56 5.51 -6.88
CA GLU A 682 39.74 6.66 -6.58
C GLU A 682 39.94 7.71 -7.67
N TYR A 683 38.84 8.28 -8.14
CA TYR A 683 38.81 9.35 -9.13
C TYR A 683 37.94 10.50 -8.66
N LEU A 684 38.23 11.70 -9.17
CA LEU A 684 37.59 12.96 -8.80
C LEU A 684 37.01 13.63 -10.04
N SER A 685 35.84 14.25 -9.86
CA SER A 685 35.22 15.15 -10.82
C SER A 685 34.83 16.43 -10.12
N ARG A 686 35.13 17.57 -10.73
CA ARG A 686 34.76 18.90 -10.24
C ARG A 686 33.96 19.59 -11.34
N ALA A 687 32.75 20.02 -11.02
CA ALA A 687 31.90 20.77 -11.94
C ALA A 687 31.46 22.09 -11.30
N GLU A 688 31.55 23.17 -12.05
CA GLU A 688 31.05 24.49 -11.69
C GLU A 688 29.96 24.86 -12.69
N PHE A 689 28.80 25.29 -12.19
CA PHE A 689 27.71 25.81 -13.01
C PHE A 689 27.33 27.20 -12.52
N GLY A 690 27.05 28.10 -13.46
CA GLY A 690 26.42 29.38 -13.16
C GLY A 690 24.95 29.18 -12.79
N LEU A 691 24.47 29.96 -11.84
CA LEU A 691 23.06 30.06 -11.51
C LEU A 691 22.51 31.42 -11.96
N PRO A 692 21.28 31.50 -12.47
CA PRO A 692 20.63 32.77 -12.77
C PRO A 692 20.54 33.66 -11.53
N SER A 693 20.67 34.98 -11.72
CA SER A 693 20.58 35.97 -10.65
C SER A 693 19.14 36.17 -10.13
N VAL A 694 18.16 35.77 -10.93
CA VAL A 694 16.73 35.74 -10.60
C VAL A 694 16.32 34.27 -10.45
N PRO A 695 15.91 33.81 -9.25
CA PRO A 695 15.37 32.46 -9.09
C PRO A 695 14.07 32.33 -9.88
N SER A 696 13.86 31.23 -10.59
CA SER A 696 12.59 30.95 -11.25
C SER A 696 11.49 30.71 -10.21
N GLU A 697 10.34 31.36 -10.37
CA GLU A 697 9.16 31.15 -9.49
C GLU A 697 8.59 29.73 -9.62
N ASP A 698 8.91 29.03 -10.71
CA ASP A 698 8.53 27.64 -11.03
C ASP A 698 9.54 26.57 -10.54
N SER A 699 10.67 26.93 -9.91
CA SER A 699 11.57 25.91 -9.37
C SER A 699 10.99 25.30 -8.10
N MET A 700 10.25 24.20 -8.26
CA MET A 700 9.98 23.22 -7.20
C MET A 700 11.23 23.03 -6.32
N PRO A 701 11.11 22.90 -4.99
CA PRO A 701 12.29 22.70 -4.14
C PRO A 701 13.04 21.47 -4.63
N ASP A 702 14.25 21.69 -5.19
CA ASP A 702 15.15 20.72 -5.80
C ASP A 702 14.70 19.28 -5.53
N LYS A 703 13.94 18.65 -6.45
CA LYS A 703 13.65 17.21 -6.37
C LYS A 703 15.03 16.55 -6.37
N LYS A 704 15.55 16.20 -5.19
CA LYS A 704 16.85 15.56 -5.03
C LYS A 704 16.72 14.13 -5.50
N ALA A 705 16.68 13.94 -6.81
CA ALA A 705 16.93 12.65 -7.40
C ALA A 705 18.25 12.13 -6.81
N PRO A 706 18.32 10.85 -6.44
CA PRO A 706 19.57 10.28 -5.94
C PRO A 706 20.61 10.26 -7.07
N ILE A 707 21.88 10.29 -6.69
CA ILE A 707 22.97 10.00 -7.63
C ILE A 707 22.82 8.56 -8.07
N ARG A 708 22.78 8.34 -9.39
CA ARG A 708 22.68 7.00 -9.95
C ARG A 708 24.02 6.54 -10.48
N VAL A 709 24.36 5.28 -10.26
CA VAL A 709 25.60 4.70 -10.78
C VAL A 709 25.27 3.45 -11.56
N LYS A 710 25.66 3.46 -12.84
CA LYS A 710 25.65 2.28 -13.71
C LYS A 710 27.09 1.81 -13.88
N PHE A 711 27.31 0.52 -13.77
CA PHE A 711 28.61 -0.08 -14.04
C PHE A 711 28.47 -1.56 -14.36
N GLU A 712 29.48 -2.09 -15.04
CA GLU A 712 29.61 -3.52 -15.30
C GLU A 712 30.93 -4.06 -14.77
N ILE A 713 30.93 -5.18 -14.02
CA ILE A 713 32.17 -5.86 -13.62
C ILE A 713 32.15 -7.29 -14.18
N PRO A 714 32.93 -7.59 -15.24
CA PRO A 714 32.99 -8.93 -15.80
C PRO A 714 33.76 -9.88 -14.87
N TYR A 715 33.45 -11.19 -14.94
CA TYR A 715 34.12 -12.25 -14.17
C TYR A 715 34.11 -12.03 -12.65
N PHE A 716 33.07 -11.37 -12.14
CA PHE A 716 32.89 -11.07 -10.73
C PHE A 716 31.49 -11.46 -10.26
N THR A 717 31.42 -12.19 -9.15
CA THR A 717 30.18 -12.47 -8.44
C THR A 717 30.28 -11.90 -7.02
N ILE A 718 29.23 -11.20 -6.61
CA ILE A 718 29.10 -10.58 -5.30
C ILE A 718 28.65 -11.61 -4.28
N SER A 719 27.70 -12.46 -4.66
CA SER A 719 27.25 -13.57 -3.83
C SER A 719 28.35 -14.61 -3.59
N GLY A 720 29.31 -14.70 -4.52
CA GLY A 720 30.29 -15.76 -4.58
C GLY A 720 29.79 -17.04 -5.26
N ILE A 721 28.69 -16.97 -6.03
CA ILE A 721 28.06 -18.13 -6.69
C ILE A 721 29.00 -18.79 -7.67
N GLN A 722 29.05 -20.11 -7.57
CA GLN A 722 29.91 -20.96 -8.36
C GLN A 722 29.12 -22.15 -8.87
N VAL A 723 29.19 -22.31 -10.18
CA VAL A 723 28.69 -23.47 -10.89
C VAL A 723 29.75 -24.56 -10.75
N ARG A 724 29.46 -25.60 -9.96
CA ARG A 724 30.40 -26.69 -9.68
C ARG A 724 30.46 -27.68 -10.82
N TYR A 725 29.31 -28.00 -11.41
CA TYR A 725 29.20 -28.87 -12.57
C TYR A 725 27.87 -28.65 -13.29
N LEU A 726 27.86 -28.95 -14.58
CA LEU A 726 26.66 -29.15 -15.38
C LEU A 726 26.79 -30.52 -16.05
N LYS A 727 25.96 -31.48 -15.65
CA LYS A 727 25.92 -32.81 -16.25
C LYS A 727 24.82 -32.86 -17.30
N ILE A 728 25.14 -33.31 -18.50
CA ILE A 728 24.21 -33.48 -19.62
C ILE A 728 24.04 -34.99 -19.83
N ILE A 729 22.80 -35.48 -19.82
CA ILE A 729 22.46 -36.89 -19.97
C ILE A 729 21.51 -37.02 -21.15
N GLU A 730 21.94 -37.66 -22.22
CA GLU A 730 21.13 -37.94 -23.40
C GLU A 730 21.27 -39.41 -23.81
N LYS A 731 20.20 -40.03 -24.32
CA LYS A 731 20.17 -41.45 -24.70
C LYS A 731 21.19 -41.79 -25.79
N SER A 732 21.47 -40.85 -26.69
CA SER A 732 22.46 -41.03 -27.76
C SER A 732 23.92 -40.85 -27.29
N GLY A 733 24.15 -40.41 -26.05
CA GLY A 733 25.49 -40.37 -25.45
C GLY A 733 26.51 -39.46 -26.14
N TYR A 734 26.10 -38.37 -26.80
CA TYR A 734 27.04 -37.45 -27.43
C TYR A 734 27.84 -36.66 -26.38
N ASP A 735 29.07 -36.29 -26.73
CA ASP A 735 29.84 -35.32 -25.95
C ASP A 735 29.32 -33.90 -26.21
N ALA A 736 29.06 -33.17 -25.14
CA ALA A 736 28.66 -31.76 -25.18
C ALA A 736 29.67 -30.91 -24.42
N SER A 737 30.15 -29.84 -25.06
CA SER A 737 31.02 -28.87 -24.39
C SER A 737 30.17 -27.88 -23.59
N SER A 738 30.44 -27.78 -22.29
CA SER A 738 29.85 -26.74 -21.43
C SER A 738 30.86 -25.62 -21.23
N VAL A 739 30.44 -24.39 -21.51
CA VAL A 739 31.22 -23.17 -21.26
C VAL A 739 30.43 -22.33 -20.26
N ALA A 740 30.82 -22.38 -18.99
CA ALA A 740 30.29 -21.46 -17.99
C ALA A 740 31.08 -20.15 -18.06
N GLN A 741 30.41 -19.06 -18.41
CA GLN A 741 30.97 -17.72 -18.36
C GLN A 741 30.36 -17.00 -17.15
N GLN A 742 31.15 -16.74 -16.11
CA GLN A 742 30.71 -15.84 -15.05
C GLN A 742 30.81 -14.41 -15.58
N LEU A 743 29.67 -13.78 -15.86
CA LEU A 743 29.65 -12.48 -16.50
C LEU A 743 28.47 -11.68 -15.98
N PHE A 744 28.78 -10.40 -15.70
CA PHE A 744 27.89 -9.29 -15.40
C PHE A 744 27.46 -9.12 -13.93
N VAL A 745 28.02 -8.07 -13.32
CA VAL A 745 27.30 -7.26 -12.33
C VAL A 745 26.72 -6.07 -13.08
N MET A 746 25.40 -5.95 -13.24
CA MET A 746 24.77 -4.67 -13.62
C MET A 746 24.14 -4.07 -12.38
N ALA A 747 24.76 -3.04 -11.81
CA ALA A 747 24.13 -2.28 -10.76
C ALA A 747 23.44 -1.06 -11.39
N GLN A 748 22.16 -0.87 -11.09
CA GLN A 748 21.58 0.46 -10.99
C GLN A 748 21.53 0.77 -9.48
N ALA A 749 22.50 1.55 -9.01
CA ALA A 749 22.39 2.20 -7.70
C ALA A 749 21.53 3.46 -7.84
#